data_AF-A0A8H7UJ69-F1
#
_entry.id   AF-A0A8H7UJ69-F1
#
_cell.length_a   1.000
_cell.length_b   1.000
_cell.length_c   1.000
_cell.angle_alpha   90.00
_cell.angle_beta   90.00
_cell.angle_gamma   90.00
#
_symmetry.space_group_name_H-M   'P 1'
#
loop_
_entity.id
_entity.type
_entity.pdbx_description
1 polymer ?
#
loop_
_entity_poly.entity_id
_entity_poly.type
_entity_poly.pdbx_seq_one_letter_code
_entity_poly.pdbx_strand_id
1 'polypeptide(L)'
;MAGDGHMTPKAIANRIKAKGLLKLRFYCQICEKACRDENGFKCHCASEAHQRQMLLVAENPDKYVTSYTREFQQEFVKLLSRRHGTKRVLANQVYQEYVADRNHLHMNATRWNTLTDFIKYLGKEGQVHVEETEKGWFITWIDNSPKALARQAAIQKKDRQEVDDEERTQRLLKEQIDKAQQDADRQPKEDEQIKELVRDNEQQPIKLNMFAKSSFASTAASNNTSASNGTTKTKMTMMGGLKKGGGLAALAKKSSSNKPADGKDKPTSTAAPEKRKLTAMEEIIAAEQEQKRRKEMKSNGVHGDTGHDRHHQVEVGITNSLLTMSAHITEKLGLLVGGAALGAVSFATYQKMQAKPAVVTPAVISAPVPRPPVTGSAVPNSSLDRLENAKRIMPFGSPGPVNDLVYRNAYVTSYNRRDRNPNWVAEHMTAESLSRGKGVDRSNSTFKEDDTIPTQFRARLNDYFKSGFDRGHMVAAADVKNSQISMDETFYLTNIAPQVGEGFNRDYWAHLENFCRTLTKSFQDVYVYTGPLYLPHKEADGKFYVKYQVIGNPPNVAVPTHFFKVILTHRNGNYSAAAFVLPNARIPDSTPLEAFRVPIDAVERGAGLTFFNGMGEGKNGLRDLCKDTQCKIVLSKYHEAQKKALPAP
;
A
#
# COMPACT_ATOMS: atom_id res chain seq x y z
N MET A 1 5.13 34.89 -43.52
CA MET A 1 3.91 34.21 -44.02
C MET A 1 3.20 33.59 -42.82
N ALA A 2 2.05 34.18 -42.45
CA ALA A 2 0.98 33.73 -41.52
C ALA A 2 1.37 33.26 -40.10
N GLY A 3 0.83 33.76 -38.99
CA GLY A 3 -0.30 34.65 -38.72
C GLY A 3 -0.81 34.35 -37.29
N ASP A 4 -0.46 35.19 -36.32
CA ASP A 4 -0.89 35.08 -34.92
C ASP A 4 -2.40 35.29 -34.79
N GLY A 5 -3.12 34.24 -34.39
CA GLY A 5 -4.57 34.25 -34.20
C GLY A 5 -4.98 34.99 -32.92
N HIS A 6 -5.03 36.31 -32.95
CA HIS A 6 -5.69 37.12 -31.92
C HIS A 6 -7.19 36.78 -31.86
N MET A 7 -7.62 36.12 -30.79
CA MET A 7 -9.04 35.96 -30.47
C MET A 7 -9.66 37.34 -30.22
N THR A 8 -10.75 37.66 -30.91
CA THR A 8 -11.41 38.97 -30.78
C THR A 8 -11.89 39.22 -29.34
N PRO A 9 -11.90 40.48 -28.86
CA PRO A 9 -12.46 40.83 -27.55
C PRO A 9 -13.90 40.36 -27.36
N LYS A 10 -14.66 40.26 -28.46
CA LYS A 10 -16.01 39.68 -28.50
C LYS A 10 -16.00 38.17 -28.25
N ALA A 11 -15.05 37.43 -28.81
CA ALA A 11 -14.86 36.01 -28.53
C ALA A 11 -14.40 35.75 -27.09
N ILE A 12 -13.53 36.62 -26.55
CA ILE A 12 -13.08 36.57 -25.15
C ILE A 12 -14.24 36.89 -24.20
N ALA A 13 -15.03 37.94 -24.48
CA ALA A 13 -16.21 38.30 -23.70
C ALA A 13 -17.29 37.21 -23.75
N ASN A 14 -17.51 36.57 -24.90
CA ASN A 14 -18.42 35.43 -25.01
C ASN A 14 -17.91 34.22 -24.23
N ARG A 15 -16.60 33.99 -24.21
CA ARG A 15 -15.98 32.89 -23.45
C ARG A 15 -15.96 33.16 -21.94
N ILE A 16 -15.85 34.42 -21.51
CA ILE A 16 -16.00 34.86 -20.10
C ILE A 16 -17.47 34.77 -19.67
N LYS A 17 -18.42 35.19 -20.51
CA LYS A 17 -19.87 35.02 -20.30
C LYS A 17 -20.28 33.54 -20.22
N ALA A 18 -19.62 32.65 -20.96
CA ALA A 18 -19.83 31.20 -20.91
C ALA A 18 -19.21 30.51 -19.67
N LYS A 19 -18.27 31.15 -18.96
CA LYS A 19 -17.70 30.63 -17.71
C LYS A 19 -18.60 30.90 -16.50
N GLY A 20 -19.44 31.94 -16.55
CA GLY A 20 -20.29 32.37 -15.42
C GLY A 20 -21.77 31.99 -15.49
N LEU A 21 -22.23 31.20 -16.48
CA LEU A 21 -23.66 31.00 -16.69
C LEU A 21 -24.06 29.53 -16.88
N LEU A 22 -24.97 29.11 -15.99
CA LEU A 22 -26.10 28.19 -16.14
C LEU A 22 -26.05 26.95 -15.24
N LYS A 23 -26.83 27.01 -14.15
CA LYS A 23 -27.54 25.82 -13.65
C LYS A 23 -28.34 25.27 -14.84
N LEU A 24 -28.11 24.00 -15.18
CA LEU A 24 -28.65 23.21 -16.31
C LEU A 24 -30.20 23.09 -16.38
N ARG A 25 -30.96 23.94 -15.68
CA ARG A 25 -32.41 23.81 -15.57
C ARG A 25 -33.15 24.07 -16.88
N PHE A 26 -32.55 24.83 -17.81
CA PHE A 26 -33.21 25.28 -19.04
C PHE A 26 -32.40 24.85 -20.29
N TYR A 27 -32.32 23.54 -20.57
CA TYR A 27 -31.63 22.98 -21.74
C TYR A 27 -32.60 22.17 -22.60
N CYS A 28 -32.56 22.38 -23.92
CA CYS A 28 -33.36 21.62 -24.88
C CYS A 28 -32.50 20.54 -25.54
N GLN A 29 -32.82 19.26 -25.29
CA GLN A 29 -32.06 18.12 -25.83
C GLN A 29 -32.20 17.99 -27.35
N ILE A 30 -33.39 18.23 -27.90
CA ILE A 30 -33.62 18.04 -29.34
C ILE A 30 -32.91 19.10 -30.18
N CYS A 31 -32.80 20.32 -29.67
CA CYS A 31 -32.12 21.43 -30.35
C CYS A 31 -30.68 21.65 -29.88
N GLU A 32 -30.21 20.83 -28.94
CA GLU A 32 -28.94 20.97 -28.22
C GLU A 32 -28.65 22.39 -27.67
N LYS A 33 -29.71 23.11 -27.31
CA LYS A 33 -29.65 24.55 -27.01
C LYS A 33 -29.84 24.82 -25.52
N ALA A 34 -28.82 25.42 -24.90
CA ALA A 34 -28.91 25.96 -23.56
C ALA A 34 -29.62 27.33 -23.57
N CYS A 35 -30.69 27.45 -22.79
CA CYS A 35 -31.44 28.69 -22.59
C CYS A 35 -31.05 29.32 -21.25
N ARG A 36 -31.12 30.66 -21.18
CA ARG A 36 -30.59 31.42 -20.03
C ARG A 36 -31.51 31.39 -18.81
N ASP A 37 -32.80 31.38 -19.06
CA ASP A 37 -33.89 31.58 -18.12
C ASP A 37 -35.14 30.84 -18.59
N GLU A 38 -36.14 30.73 -17.73
CA GLU A 38 -37.40 30.04 -18.03
C GLU A 38 -38.15 30.67 -19.21
N ASN A 39 -38.12 32.00 -19.30
CA ASN A 39 -38.75 32.73 -20.39
C ASN A 39 -38.02 32.50 -21.72
N GLY A 40 -36.69 32.48 -21.72
CA GLY A 40 -35.91 32.11 -22.90
C GLY A 40 -36.16 30.67 -23.37
N PHE A 41 -36.38 29.74 -22.44
CA PHE A 41 -36.74 28.36 -22.77
C PHE A 41 -38.15 28.28 -23.37
N LYS A 42 -39.14 28.97 -22.79
CA LYS A 42 -40.51 29.05 -23.35
C LYS A 42 -40.52 29.65 -24.76
N CYS A 43 -39.79 30.74 -24.98
CA CYS A 43 -39.66 31.35 -26.31
C CYS A 43 -38.93 30.42 -27.31
N HIS A 44 -37.98 29.61 -26.84
CA HIS A 44 -37.33 28.61 -27.68
C HIS A 44 -38.29 27.47 -28.06
N CYS A 45 -39.07 26.94 -27.11
CA CYS A 45 -40.07 25.91 -27.39
C CYS A 45 -41.19 26.40 -28.32
N ALA A 46 -41.53 27.70 -28.26
CA ALA A 46 -42.49 28.32 -29.17
C ALA A 46 -41.91 28.65 -30.56
N SER A 47 -40.60 28.52 -30.77
CA SER A 47 -39.96 28.86 -32.04
C SER A 47 -40.25 27.84 -33.14
N GLU A 48 -40.46 28.33 -34.36
CA GLU A 48 -40.74 27.49 -35.53
C GLU A 48 -39.63 26.45 -35.80
N ALA A 49 -38.37 26.81 -35.54
CA ALA A 49 -37.23 25.90 -35.67
C ALA A 49 -37.31 24.70 -34.71
N HIS A 50 -37.72 24.91 -33.46
CA HIS A 50 -37.92 23.84 -32.50
C HIS A 50 -39.12 22.97 -32.89
N GLN A 51 -40.23 23.58 -33.31
CA GLN A 51 -41.44 22.87 -33.75
C GLN A 51 -41.17 21.96 -34.95
N ARG A 52 -40.38 22.40 -35.93
CA ARG A 52 -39.97 21.55 -37.07
C ARG A 52 -39.14 20.35 -36.63
N GLN A 53 -38.25 20.52 -35.65
CA GLN A 53 -37.48 19.40 -35.11
C GLN A 53 -38.34 18.44 -34.26
N MET A 54 -39.38 18.95 -33.59
CA MET A 54 -40.37 18.13 -32.90
C MET A 54 -41.19 17.26 -33.84
N LEU A 55 -41.54 17.77 -35.02
CA LEU A 55 -42.24 16.96 -36.03
C LEU A 55 -41.37 15.78 -36.50
N LEU A 56 -40.08 16.00 -36.73
CA LEU A 56 -39.14 14.93 -37.10
C LEU A 56 -38.97 13.87 -36.00
N VAL A 57 -38.99 14.27 -34.73
CA VAL A 57 -38.93 13.33 -33.61
C VAL A 57 -40.27 12.60 -33.45
N ALA A 58 -41.40 13.27 -33.70
CA ALA A 58 -42.73 12.68 -33.63
C ALA A 58 -42.99 11.62 -34.71
N GLU A 59 -42.34 11.72 -35.87
CA GLU A 59 -42.41 10.69 -36.92
C GLU A 59 -41.79 9.36 -36.48
N ASN A 60 -40.77 9.37 -35.59
CA ASN A 60 -40.07 8.16 -35.15
C ASN A 60 -39.56 8.25 -33.70
N PRO A 61 -40.46 8.33 -32.69
CA PRO A 61 -40.07 8.59 -31.30
C PRO A 61 -39.16 7.49 -30.73
N ASP A 62 -39.46 6.23 -31.05
CA ASP A 62 -38.73 5.06 -30.51
C ASP A 62 -37.26 5.03 -30.95
N LYS A 63 -36.96 5.51 -32.16
CA LYS A 63 -35.58 5.54 -32.68
C LYS A 63 -34.73 6.51 -31.89
N TYR A 64 -35.24 7.72 -31.63
CA TYR A 64 -34.53 8.75 -30.87
C TYR A 64 -34.36 8.36 -29.40
N VAL A 65 -35.42 7.87 -28.75
CA VAL A 65 -35.37 7.41 -27.36
C VAL A 65 -34.40 6.23 -27.21
N THR A 66 -34.40 5.29 -28.15
CA THR A 66 -33.46 4.16 -28.13
C THR A 66 -32.01 4.60 -28.35
N SER A 67 -31.76 5.55 -29.27
CA SER A 67 -30.41 6.09 -29.47
C SER A 67 -29.88 6.82 -28.24
N TYR A 68 -30.71 7.67 -27.63
CA TYR A 68 -30.35 8.42 -26.42
C TYR A 68 -30.13 7.50 -25.22
N THR A 69 -30.98 6.47 -25.08
CA THR A 69 -30.84 5.43 -24.06
C THR A 69 -29.50 4.69 -24.20
N ARG A 70 -29.14 4.28 -25.42
CA ARG A 70 -27.89 3.57 -25.70
C ARG A 70 -26.66 4.45 -25.44
N GLU A 71 -26.70 5.70 -25.88
CA GLU A 71 -25.61 6.66 -25.69
C GLU A 71 -25.41 6.99 -24.21
N PHE A 72 -26.49 7.24 -23.48
CA PHE A 72 -26.46 7.45 -22.03
C PHE A 72 -25.85 6.26 -21.29
N GLN A 73 -26.30 5.03 -21.60
CA GLN A 73 -25.75 3.82 -20.99
C GLN A 73 -24.26 3.67 -21.28
N GLN A 74 -23.83 3.87 -22.52
CA GLN A 74 -22.43 3.72 -22.92
C GLN A 74 -21.53 4.74 -22.22
N GLU A 75 -21.90 6.01 -22.20
CA GLU A 75 -21.10 7.04 -21.55
C GLU A 75 -21.10 6.87 -20.02
N PHE A 76 -22.20 6.42 -19.42
CA PHE A 76 -22.23 6.10 -17.98
C PHE A 76 -21.29 4.94 -17.62
N VAL A 77 -21.33 3.83 -18.37
CA VAL A 77 -20.44 2.67 -18.15
C VAL A 77 -18.97 3.03 -18.45
N LYS A 78 -18.72 3.88 -19.45
CA LYS A 78 -17.40 4.41 -19.76
C LYS A 78 -16.86 5.32 -18.65
N LEU A 79 -17.71 6.13 -18.03
CA LEU A 79 -17.32 6.94 -16.87
C LEU A 79 -17.02 6.04 -15.66
N LEU A 80 -17.85 5.02 -15.43
CA LEU A 80 -17.67 4.05 -14.36
C LEU A 80 -16.36 3.27 -14.50
N SER A 81 -16.09 2.72 -15.69
CA SER A 81 -14.84 1.98 -16.00
C SER A 81 -13.59 2.86 -15.94
N ARG A 82 -13.65 4.12 -16.41
CA ARG A 82 -12.47 5.00 -16.46
C ARG A 82 -12.06 5.58 -15.10
N ARG A 83 -13.02 5.95 -14.25
CA ARG A 83 -12.73 6.62 -12.97
C ARG A 83 -12.77 5.68 -11.77
N HIS A 84 -13.78 4.82 -11.71
CA HIS A 84 -14.08 4.03 -10.51
C HIS A 84 -13.56 2.59 -10.61
N GLY A 85 -13.43 2.06 -11.82
CA GLY A 85 -12.92 0.70 -12.06
C GLY A 85 -13.76 -0.34 -11.30
N THR A 86 -13.13 -1.34 -10.69
CA THR A 86 -13.82 -2.38 -9.90
C THR A 86 -14.15 -1.97 -8.46
N LYS A 87 -13.99 -0.69 -8.09
CA LYS A 87 -14.28 -0.22 -6.73
C LYS A 87 -15.77 -0.05 -6.51
N ARG A 88 -16.20 -0.26 -5.26
CA ARG A 88 -17.58 -0.01 -4.82
C ARG A 88 -17.82 1.47 -4.66
N VAL A 89 -18.79 2.02 -5.39
CA VAL A 89 -19.10 3.45 -5.39
C VAL A 89 -20.60 3.72 -5.30
N LEU A 90 -20.96 4.88 -4.74
CA LEU A 90 -22.36 5.28 -4.61
C LEU A 90 -22.88 5.77 -5.97
N ALA A 91 -24.00 5.24 -6.43
CA ALA A 91 -24.49 5.55 -7.78
C ALA A 91 -24.88 7.02 -7.98
N ASN A 92 -25.36 7.69 -6.92
CA ASN A 92 -25.64 9.13 -6.93
C ASN A 92 -24.38 9.96 -7.24
N GLN A 93 -23.22 9.54 -6.71
CA GLN A 93 -21.96 10.23 -6.95
C GLN A 93 -21.54 10.10 -8.43
N VAL A 94 -21.68 8.90 -9.00
CA VAL A 94 -21.37 8.64 -10.41
C VAL A 94 -22.28 9.45 -11.33
N TYR A 95 -23.57 9.55 -11.00
CA TYR A 95 -24.51 10.38 -11.76
C TYR A 95 -24.21 11.88 -11.64
N GLN A 96 -23.84 12.38 -10.46
CA GLN A 96 -23.42 13.77 -10.28
C GLN A 96 -22.16 14.10 -11.10
N GLU A 97 -21.20 13.17 -11.16
CA GLU A 97 -20.00 13.32 -11.99
C GLU A 97 -20.32 13.30 -13.49
N TYR A 98 -21.33 12.52 -13.91
CA TYR A 98 -21.84 12.53 -15.28
C TYR A 98 -22.50 13.86 -15.63
N VAL A 99 -23.35 14.38 -14.74
CA VAL A 99 -24.04 15.67 -14.92
C VAL A 99 -23.09 16.88 -14.84
N ALA A 100 -21.89 16.70 -14.30
CA ALA A 100 -20.86 17.74 -14.26
C ALA A 100 -20.31 18.10 -15.66
N ASP A 101 -20.36 17.16 -16.62
CA ASP A 101 -19.95 17.42 -18.00
C ASP A 101 -21.01 18.25 -18.73
N ARG A 102 -20.63 19.35 -19.38
CA ARG A 102 -21.60 20.29 -19.99
C ARG A 102 -22.38 19.71 -21.18
N ASN A 103 -21.89 18.63 -21.77
CA ASN A 103 -22.46 17.99 -22.95
C ASN A 103 -23.05 16.61 -22.63
N HIS A 104 -23.45 16.38 -21.37
CA HIS A 104 -24.08 15.12 -20.98
C HIS A 104 -25.53 15.05 -21.48
N LEU A 105 -26.02 13.84 -21.74
CA LEU A 105 -27.40 13.60 -22.13
C LEU A 105 -28.28 13.58 -20.88
N HIS A 106 -29.31 14.41 -20.83
CA HIS A 106 -30.16 14.49 -19.65
C HIS A 106 -31.03 13.22 -19.52
N MET A 107 -31.11 12.65 -18.30
CA MET A 107 -31.81 11.39 -18.05
C MET A 107 -33.28 11.39 -18.52
N ASN A 108 -33.99 12.52 -18.40
CA ASN A 108 -35.37 12.69 -18.89
C ASN A 108 -35.55 12.48 -20.40
N ALA A 109 -34.47 12.50 -21.19
CA ALA A 109 -34.51 12.21 -22.62
C ALA A 109 -34.34 10.71 -22.93
N THR A 110 -34.12 9.88 -21.91
CA THR A 110 -34.01 8.42 -22.01
C THR A 110 -35.30 7.74 -21.57
N ARG A 111 -35.36 6.41 -21.70
CA ARG A 111 -36.47 5.61 -21.16
C ARG A 111 -36.54 5.56 -19.62
N TRP A 112 -35.54 6.08 -18.92
CA TRP A 112 -35.46 6.02 -17.46
C TRP A 112 -35.77 7.39 -16.85
N ASN A 113 -36.79 7.43 -16.01
CA ASN A 113 -37.19 8.66 -15.30
C ASN A 113 -36.47 8.81 -13.96
N THR A 114 -35.96 7.72 -13.38
CA THR A 114 -35.23 7.71 -12.11
C THR A 114 -33.88 7.00 -12.24
N LEU A 115 -32.90 7.46 -11.47
CA LEU A 115 -31.58 6.84 -11.42
C LEU A 115 -31.65 5.40 -10.87
N THR A 116 -32.59 5.14 -9.95
CA THR A 116 -32.80 3.83 -9.35
C THR A 116 -33.24 2.79 -10.38
N ASP A 117 -34.16 3.14 -11.29
CA ASP A 117 -34.61 2.22 -12.33
C ASP A 117 -33.50 1.88 -13.32
N PHE A 118 -32.65 2.86 -13.62
CA PHE A 118 -31.48 2.66 -14.46
C PHE A 118 -30.45 1.72 -13.81
N ILE A 119 -30.15 1.89 -12.53
CA ILE A 119 -29.19 1.01 -11.82
C ILE A 119 -29.72 -0.42 -11.73
N LYS A 120 -31.01 -0.60 -11.44
CA LYS A 120 -31.65 -1.92 -11.43
C LYS A 120 -31.55 -2.58 -12.80
N TYR A 121 -31.70 -1.82 -13.88
CA TYR A 121 -31.50 -2.33 -15.23
C TYR A 121 -30.04 -2.74 -15.49
N LEU A 122 -29.05 -1.93 -15.09
CA LEU A 122 -27.63 -2.29 -15.22
C LEU A 122 -27.25 -3.56 -14.44
N GLY A 123 -27.89 -3.78 -13.29
CA GLY A 123 -27.75 -5.02 -12.52
C GLY A 123 -28.31 -6.24 -13.25
N LYS A 124 -29.47 -6.10 -13.91
CA LYS A 124 -30.08 -7.17 -14.73
C LYS A 124 -29.24 -7.54 -15.96
N GLU A 125 -28.60 -6.55 -16.59
CA GLU A 125 -27.69 -6.76 -17.73
C GLU A 125 -26.33 -7.37 -17.32
N GLY A 126 -26.04 -7.48 -16.02
CA GLY A 126 -24.78 -8.08 -15.55
C GLY A 126 -23.53 -7.25 -15.85
N GLN A 127 -23.69 -5.96 -16.16
CA GLN A 127 -22.57 -5.03 -16.39
C GLN A 127 -22.00 -4.48 -15.07
N VAL A 128 -22.84 -4.46 -14.04
CA VAL A 128 -22.57 -3.86 -12.73
C VAL A 128 -23.17 -4.74 -11.65
N HIS A 129 -22.43 -4.99 -10.58
CA HIS A 129 -22.98 -5.59 -9.38
C HIS A 129 -23.58 -4.49 -8.49
N VAL A 130 -24.83 -4.69 -8.08
CA VAL A 130 -25.67 -3.69 -7.41
C VAL A 130 -25.95 -4.16 -5.99
N GLU A 131 -25.61 -3.34 -5.01
CA GLU A 131 -25.87 -3.57 -3.59
C GLU A 131 -26.79 -2.48 -3.04
N GLU A 132 -27.91 -2.88 -2.44
CA GLU A 132 -28.81 -1.97 -1.73
C GLU A 132 -28.39 -1.85 -0.26
N THR A 133 -28.24 -0.62 0.23
CA THR A 133 -27.93 -0.34 1.64
C THR A 133 -28.75 0.83 2.14
N GLU A 134 -28.81 1.01 3.46
CA GLU A 134 -29.53 2.12 4.12
C GLU A 134 -29.07 3.52 3.68
N LYS A 135 -27.86 3.65 3.11
CA LYS A 135 -27.30 4.92 2.61
C LYS A 135 -27.50 5.14 1.10
N GLY A 136 -28.14 4.20 0.40
CA GLY A 136 -28.44 4.26 -1.04
C GLY A 136 -27.87 3.09 -1.85
N TRP A 137 -27.94 3.24 -3.17
CA TRP A 137 -27.53 2.22 -4.15
C TRP A 137 -26.02 2.27 -4.41
N PHE A 138 -25.32 1.17 -4.12
CA PHE A 138 -23.92 1.00 -4.45
C PHE A 138 -23.75 0.16 -5.72
N ILE A 139 -22.79 0.55 -6.53
CA ILE A 139 -22.47 -0.10 -7.81
C ILE A 139 -20.98 -0.45 -7.86
N THR A 140 -20.67 -1.65 -8.37
CA THR A 140 -19.32 -2.12 -8.71
C THR A 140 -19.30 -2.56 -10.16
N TRP A 141 -18.37 -2.04 -10.95
CA TRP A 141 -18.27 -2.42 -12.36
C TRP A 141 -17.62 -3.79 -12.52
N ILE A 142 -18.18 -4.62 -13.41
CA ILE A 142 -17.65 -5.93 -13.76
C ILE A 142 -16.88 -5.81 -15.08
N ASP A 143 -15.56 -6.02 -15.02
CA ASP A 143 -14.70 -6.00 -16.21
C ASP A 143 -14.84 -7.31 -16.99
N ASN A 144 -15.77 -7.33 -17.94
CA ASN A 144 -16.01 -8.44 -18.85
C ASN A 144 -15.08 -8.43 -20.09
N SER A 145 -13.97 -7.67 -20.07
CA SER A 145 -13.03 -7.67 -21.19
C SER A 145 -12.30 -9.02 -21.30
N PRO A 146 -12.00 -9.51 -22.52
CA PRO A 146 -11.30 -10.78 -22.73
C PRO A 146 -9.91 -10.82 -22.07
N LYS A 147 -9.29 -9.65 -21.86
CA LYS A 147 -8.01 -9.51 -21.17
C LYS A 147 -8.13 -9.70 -19.66
N ALA A 148 -9.23 -9.22 -19.05
CA ALA A 148 -9.51 -9.40 -17.63
C ALA A 148 -9.84 -10.86 -17.29
N LEU A 149 -10.66 -11.52 -18.13
CA LEU A 149 -10.98 -12.94 -17.99
C LEU A 149 -9.73 -13.83 -18.12
N ALA A 150 -8.84 -13.54 -19.07
CA ALA A 150 -7.58 -14.27 -19.21
C ALA A 150 -6.67 -14.13 -17.98
N ARG A 151 -6.64 -12.95 -17.36
CA ARG A 151 -5.86 -12.71 -16.14
C ARG A 151 -6.43 -13.46 -14.93
N GLN A 152 -7.75 -13.47 -14.76
CA GLN A 152 -8.40 -14.21 -13.69
C GLN A 152 -8.23 -15.73 -13.85
N ALA A 153 -8.35 -16.24 -15.07
CA ALA A 153 -8.08 -17.65 -15.36
C ALA A 153 -6.61 -18.04 -15.08
N ALA A 154 -5.65 -17.15 -15.37
CA ALA A 154 -4.24 -17.38 -15.06
C ALA A 154 -3.96 -17.37 -13.55
N ILE A 155 -4.60 -16.48 -12.79
CA ILE A 155 -4.50 -16.43 -11.33
C ILE A 155 -5.10 -17.70 -10.71
N GLN A 156 -6.32 -18.07 -11.09
CA GLN A 156 -6.95 -19.31 -10.59
C GLN A 156 -6.15 -20.57 -10.92
N LYS A 157 -5.48 -20.61 -12.07
CA LYS A 157 -4.58 -21.72 -12.43
C LYS A 157 -3.34 -21.75 -11.53
N LYS A 158 -2.75 -20.59 -11.24
CA LYS A 158 -1.61 -20.46 -10.34
C LYS A 158 -1.99 -20.84 -8.90
N ASP A 159 -3.12 -20.34 -8.40
CA ASP A 159 -3.60 -20.65 -7.04
C ASP A 159 -3.87 -22.15 -6.89
N ARG A 160 -4.43 -22.81 -7.92
CA ARG A 160 -4.60 -24.27 -7.92
C ARG A 160 -3.26 -25.01 -7.84
N GLN A 161 -2.24 -24.54 -8.55
CA GLN A 161 -0.90 -25.13 -8.49
C GLN A 161 -0.24 -24.89 -7.13
N GLU A 162 -0.43 -23.71 -6.53
CA GLU A 162 0.07 -23.40 -5.19
C GLU A 162 -0.61 -24.26 -4.12
N VAL A 163 -1.92 -24.50 -4.20
CA VAL A 163 -2.63 -25.42 -3.30
C VAL A 163 -2.10 -26.86 -3.42
N ASP A 164 -1.90 -27.37 -4.64
CA ASP A 164 -1.35 -28.72 -4.87
C ASP A 164 0.08 -28.85 -4.29
N ASP A 165 0.92 -27.82 -4.43
CA ASP A 165 2.28 -27.79 -3.89
C ASP A 165 2.30 -27.62 -2.35
N GLU A 166 1.38 -26.84 -1.79
CA GLU A 166 1.18 -26.71 -0.34
C GLU A 166 0.74 -28.04 0.29
N GLU A 167 -0.19 -28.77 -0.32
CA GLU A 167 -0.59 -30.09 0.16
C GLU A 167 0.58 -31.09 0.12
N ARG A 168 1.40 -31.05 -0.93
CA ARG A 168 2.60 -31.90 -1.05
C ARG A 168 3.63 -31.57 0.04
N THR A 169 3.87 -30.29 0.30
CA THR A 169 4.83 -29.86 1.33
C THR A 169 4.33 -30.15 2.75
N GLN A 170 3.03 -29.97 3.01
CA GLN A 170 2.41 -30.33 4.29
C GLN A 170 2.50 -31.83 4.58
N ARG A 171 2.33 -32.69 3.56
CA ARG A 171 2.50 -34.14 3.71
C ARG A 171 3.94 -34.50 4.09
N LEU A 172 4.93 -33.93 3.41
CA LEU A 172 6.36 -34.17 3.72
C LEU A 172 6.75 -33.68 5.12
N LEU A 173 6.22 -32.53 5.55
CA LEU A 173 6.46 -32.00 6.89
C LEU A 173 5.85 -32.93 7.96
N LYS A 174 4.64 -33.44 7.72
CA LYS A 174 3.99 -34.38 8.63
C LYS A 174 4.79 -35.67 8.79
N GLU A 175 5.29 -36.23 7.68
CA GLU A 175 6.14 -37.43 7.71
C GLU A 175 7.45 -37.20 8.50
N GLN A 176 8.04 -36.01 8.43
CA GLN A 176 9.23 -35.66 9.22
C GLN A 176 8.92 -35.53 10.72
N ILE A 177 7.77 -34.95 11.07
CA ILE A 177 7.32 -34.83 12.47
C ILE A 177 7.05 -36.22 13.06
N ASP A 178 6.33 -37.07 12.32
CA ASP A 178 6.03 -38.44 12.76
C ASP A 178 7.32 -39.25 12.97
N LYS A 179 8.31 -39.06 12.09
CA LYS A 179 9.63 -39.69 12.24
C LYS A 179 10.42 -39.16 13.44
N ALA A 180 10.44 -37.84 13.64
CA ALA A 180 11.09 -37.22 14.80
C ALA A 180 10.43 -37.64 16.12
N GLN A 181 9.11 -37.83 16.12
CA GLN A 181 8.36 -38.31 17.28
C GLN A 181 8.62 -39.79 17.56
N GLN A 182 8.68 -40.64 16.53
CA GLN A 182 9.11 -42.04 16.70
C GLN A 182 10.55 -42.17 17.20
N ASP A 183 11.45 -41.29 16.76
CA ASP A 183 12.84 -41.27 17.25
C ASP A 183 12.93 -40.74 18.69
N ALA A 184 12.06 -39.81 19.09
CA ALA A 184 11.93 -39.35 20.47
C ALA A 184 11.33 -40.44 21.39
N ASP A 185 10.34 -41.19 20.91
CA ASP A 185 9.72 -42.30 21.65
C ASP A 185 10.64 -43.53 21.75
N ARG A 186 11.65 -43.64 20.87
CA ARG A 186 12.68 -44.70 20.91
C ARG A 186 13.86 -44.39 21.83
N GLN A 187 13.97 -43.17 22.38
CA GLN A 187 14.92 -42.90 23.44
C GLN A 187 14.33 -43.34 24.79
N PRO A 188 14.99 -44.22 25.55
CA PRO A 188 14.52 -44.58 26.89
C PRO A 188 14.58 -43.36 27.80
N LYS A 189 13.47 -43.07 28.50
CA LYS A 189 13.44 -42.16 29.64
C LYS A 189 14.29 -42.78 30.75
N GLU A 190 15.54 -42.37 30.88
CA GLU A 190 16.29 -42.55 32.11
C GLU A 190 15.75 -41.54 33.13
N ASP A 191 15.13 -42.05 34.20
CA ASP A 191 14.74 -41.24 35.34
C ASP A 191 16.01 -40.64 35.98
N GLU A 192 16.21 -39.33 35.84
CA GLU A 192 17.26 -38.59 36.53
C GLU A 192 16.98 -38.58 38.04
N GLN A 193 17.45 -39.62 38.74
CA GLN A 193 17.63 -39.60 40.18
C GLN A 193 19.05 -39.10 40.47
N ILE A 194 19.16 -37.82 40.85
CA ILE A 194 20.43 -37.17 41.23
C ILE A 194 21.03 -37.94 42.42
N LYS A 195 22.09 -38.71 42.19
CA LYS A 195 22.95 -39.27 43.23
C LYS A 195 24.18 -38.39 43.40
N GLU A 196 24.35 -37.88 44.63
CA GLU A 196 25.49 -37.10 45.07
C GLU A 196 26.76 -37.99 45.13
N LEU A 197 27.84 -37.55 44.47
CA LEU A 197 29.11 -38.28 44.40
C LEU A 197 29.99 -37.93 45.61
N VAL A 198 30.04 -38.84 46.59
CA VAL A 198 31.00 -38.79 47.70
C VAL A 198 32.31 -39.48 47.27
N ARG A 199 33.45 -38.84 47.58
CA ARG A 199 34.80 -39.38 47.35
C ARG A 199 35.30 -40.07 48.62
N ASP A 200 35.51 -41.38 48.56
CA ASP A 200 36.25 -42.10 49.59
C ASP A 200 37.69 -42.33 49.09
N ASN A 201 38.66 -41.68 49.76
CA ASN A 201 40.12 -41.72 49.59
C ASN A 201 40.80 -40.70 48.64
N GLU A 202 41.76 -39.96 49.21
CA GLU A 202 42.48 -38.82 48.63
C GLU A 202 43.87 -39.13 48.03
N GLN A 203 44.22 -40.38 47.73
CA GLN A 203 45.60 -40.68 47.33
C GLN A 203 45.72 -41.60 46.11
N GLN A 204 45.19 -41.20 44.94
CA GLN A 204 45.75 -41.54 43.61
C GLN A 204 45.31 -40.52 42.54
N PRO A 205 46.17 -40.10 41.59
CA PRO A 205 45.77 -39.20 40.51
C PRO A 205 44.89 -39.90 39.47
N ILE A 206 43.77 -39.27 39.11
CA ILE A 206 42.81 -39.73 38.10
C ILE A 206 43.43 -39.56 36.70
N LYS A 207 43.59 -40.64 35.93
CA LYS A 207 43.88 -40.58 34.48
C LYS A 207 42.57 -40.67 33.69
N LEU A 208 42.07 -39.53 33.20
CA LEU A 208 40.98 -39.48 32.23
C LEU A 208 41.54 -39.58 30.81
N ASN A 209 41.25 -40.68 30.11
CA ASN A 209 41.58 -40.84 28.70
C ASN A 209 40.37 -40.44 27.85
N MET A 210 40.34 -39.20 27.37
CA MET A 210 39.29 -38.67 26.49
C MET A 210 39.80 -38.62 25.04
N PHE A 211 39.85 -39.77 24.38
CA PHE A 211 39.99 -39.86 22.93
C PHE A 211 38.95 -40.84 22.38
N ALA A 212 37.89 -40.29 21.79
CA ALA A 212 37.01 -41.05 20.91
C ALA A 212 37.82 -41.43 19.65
N LYS A 213 37.97 -42.73 19.40
CA LYS A 213 38.56 -43.27 18.18
C LYS A 213 37.65 -42.92 16.99
N SER A 214 38.15 -42.10 16.07
CA SER A 214 37.67 -42.10 14.69
C SER A 214 38.32 -43.28 13.95
N SER A 215 37.51 -44.18 13.41
CA SER A 215 37.99 -45.25 12.53
C SER A 215 37.37 -45.08 11.15
N PHE A 216 38.10 -44.44 10.25
CA PHE A 216 38.11 -44.81 8.84
C PHE A 216 39.53 -44.69 8.32
N ALA A 217 40.16 -45.85 8.12
CA ALA A 217 41.49 -46.00 7.58
C ALA A 217 41.43 -46.00 6.05
N SER A 218 42.26 -45.15 5.44
CA SER A 218 42.65 -45.26 4.04
C SER A 218 43.89 -46.15 3.97
N THR A 219 43.79 -47.29 3.28
CA THR A 219 44.92 -48.17 3.00
C THR A 219 45.63 -47.67 1.76
N ALA A 220 46.91 -47.36 1.89
CA ALA A 220 47.82 -47.08 0.79
C ALA A 220 48.46 -48.38 0.29
N ALA A 221 48.76 -48.45 -1.01
CA ALA A 221 49.83 -49.29 -1.52
C ALA A 221 50.58 -48.52 -2.62
N SER A 222 51.81 -48.16 -2.29
CA SER A 222 52.83 -47.59 -3.17
C SER A 222 53.29 -48.62 -4.21
N ASN A 223 53.76 -48.14 -5.37
CA ASN A 223 54.96 -48.70 -5.98
C ASN A 223 55.72 -47.64 -6.77
N ASN A 224 57.02 -47.90 -6.88
CA ASN A 224 58.12 -46.97 -6.91
C ASN A 224 58.70 -46.75 -8.34
N THR A 225 59.59 -45.77 -8.46
CA THR A 225 60.78 -45.69 -9.36
C THR A 225 60.67 -45.35 -10.86
N SER A 226 61.02 -44.10 -11.17
CA SER A 226 62.13 -43.61 -12.04
C SER A 226 62.48 -44.20 -13.42
N ALA A 227 62.41 -43.30 -14.41
CA ALA A 227 63.43 -42.93 -15.42
C ALA A 227 63.62 -43.70 -16.76
N SER A 228 63.40 -42.91 -17.84
CA SER A 228 64.22 -42.73 -19.06
C SER A 228 63.86 -43.44 -20.40
N ASN A 229 63.63 -42.55 -21.39
CA ASN A 229 63.97 -42.55 -22.82
C ASN A 229 63.46 -43.60 -23.83
N GLY A 230 62.84 -43.08 -24.91
CA GLY A 230 63.16 -43.51 -26.28
C GLY A 230 62.02 -43.62 -27.30
N THR A 231 61.74 -42.53 -28.04
CA THR A 231 61.45 -42.45 -29.51
C THR A 231 60.42 -43.40 -30.16
N THR A 232 59.35 -42.96 -30.84
CA THR A 232 59.39 -42.34 -32.19
C THR A 232 57.99 -41.86 -32.67
N LYS A 233 57.98 -40.67 -33.32
CA LYS A 233 57.19 -40.16 -34.48
C LYS A 233 55.77 -40.72 -34.75
N THR A 234 54.75 -39.86 -34.88
CA THR A 234 54.41 -39.16 -36.13
C THR A 234 53.68 -37.81 -35.87
N LYS A 235 53.79 -36.88 -36.84
CA LYS A 235 53.82 -35.42 -36.71
C LYS A 235 52.84 -34.76 -37.71
N MET A 236 52.39 -33.54 -37.37
CA MET A 236 52.08 -32.34 -38.21
C MET A 236 50.60 -31.90 -38.37
N THR A 237 50.19 -30.62 -38.47
CA THR A 237 50.75 -29.26 -38.17
C THR A 237 49.62 -28.22 -38.40
N MET A 238 49.72 -27.11 -37.64
CA MET A 238 49.13 -25.75 -37.62
C MET A 238 48.56 -25.02 -38.86
N MET A 239 47.81 -23.94 -38.52
CA MET A 239 47.44 -22.65 -39.19
C MET A 239 45.94 -22.53 -39.51
N GLY A 240 45.20 -21.44 -39.26
CA GLY A 240 45.46 -20.10 -38.73
C GLY A 240 44.24 -19.20 -39.05
N GLY A 241 44.05 -18.09 -38.32
CA GLY A 241 43.52 -16.83 -38.89
C GLY A 241 42.01 -16.49 -38.83
N LEU A 242 41.64 -15.72 -37.80
CA LEU A 242 40.98 -14.39 -37.83
C LEU A 242 39.62 -14.10 -38.54
N LYS A 243 38.72 -13.60 -37.67
CA LYS A 243 37.93 -12.32 -37.73
C LYS A 243 36.66 -12.16 -38.61
N LYS A 244 35.60 -11.82 -37.86
CA LYS A 244 34.64 -10.69 -37.97
C LYS A 244 33.87 -10.47 -39.29
N GLY A 245 32.54 -10.43 -39.12
CA GLY A 245 31.83 -9.16 -39.23
C GLY A 245 30.77 -9.05 -40.32
N GLY A 246 29.50 -9.00 -39.88
CA GLY A 246 28.55 -7.94 -40.28
C GLY A 246 28.03 -7.89 -41.70
N GLY A 247 26.73 -8.18 -41.84
CA GLY A 247 25.78 -7.15 -42.30
C GLY A 247 25.36 -7.14 -43.77
N LEU A 248 24.03 -7.19 -43.91
CA LEU A 248 23.19 -6.43 -44.86
C LEU A 248 22.93 -6.99 -46.27
N ALA A 249 21.62 -7.24 -46.45
CA ALA A 249 20.76 -6.70 -47.51
C ALA A 249 20.79 -7.34 -48.92
N ALA A 250 19.67 -8.06 -49.16
CA ALA A 250 18.64 -7.72 -50.14
C ALA A 250 18.85 -8.01 -51.65
N LEU A 251 17.67 -8.16 -52.29
CA LEU A 251 17.36 -8.31 -53.72
C LEU A 251 17.57 -9.72 -54.32
N ALA A 252 16.72 -10.25 -55.19
CA ALA A 252 15.38 -9.88 -55.68
C ALA A 252 14.88 -11.03 -56.60
N LYS A 253 13.53 -11.17 -56.70
CA LYS A 253 12.69 -11.53 -57.88
C LYS A 253 13.12 -12.75 -58.75
N LYS A 254 12.23 -13.66 -59.17
CA LYS A 254 10.99 -13.40 -59.96
C LYS A 254 10.27 -14.73 -60.30
N SER A 255 8.92 -14.68 -60.35
CA SER A 255 7.94 -15.35 -61.25
C SER A 255 7.93 -16.90 -61.35
N SER A 256 6.79 -17.63 -61.43
CA SER A 256 5.55 -17.36 -62.19
C SER A 256 4.39 -18.33 -61.82
N SER A 257 3.13 -17.82 -61.90
CA SER A 257 1.85 -18.40 -62.37
C SER A 257 1.62 -19.94 -62.35
N ASN A 258 0.47 -20.55 -62.04
CA ASN A 258 -0.95 -20.18 -62.18
C ASN A 258 -1.83 -21.21 -61.41
N LYS A 259 -3.04 -20.80 -61.01
CA LYS A 259 -4.19 -21.57 -60.46
C LYS A 259 -5.16 -21.92 -61.64
N PRO A 260 -6.39 -22.50 -61.47
CA PRO A 260 -7.06 -23.23 -60.36
C PRO A 260 -7.87 -24.50 -60.84
N ALA A 261 -8.33 -25.42 -59.97
CA ALA A 261 -9.68 -25.57 -59.36
C ALA A 261 -10.41 -26.89 -59.76
N ASP A 262 -11.43 -27.22 -58.95
CA ASP A 262 -12.45 -28.29 -59.01
C ASP A 262 -12.08 -29.64 -58.33
N GLY A 263 -12.91 -30.26 -57.49
CA GLY A 263 -14.26 -29.94 -56.99
C GLY A 263 -14.77 -31.11 -56.12
N LYS A 264 -15.46 -30.75 -55.03
CA LYS A 264 -16.62 -31.39 -54.35
C LYS A 264 -16.74 -32.93 -54.11
N ASP A 265 -17.29 -33.19 -52.92
CA ASP A 265 -18.27 -34.24 -52.53
C ASP A 265 -17.88 -35.33 -51.49
N LYS A 266 -18.75 -35.41 -50.48
CA LYS A 266 -18.97 -36.42 -49.41
C LYS A 266 -20.06 -37.41 -49.94
N PRO A 267 -20.65 -38.37 -49.18
CA PRO A 267 -20.22 -39.25 -48.07
C PRO A 267 -20.62 -40.75 -48.28
N THR A 268 -20.08 -41.74 -47.53
CA THR A 268 -20.79 -42.91 -46.89
C THR A 268 -19.79 -43.87 -46.20
N SER A 269 -19.91 -44.13 -44.89
CA SER A 269 -20.38 -45.38 -44.21
C SER A 269 -19.50 -46.62 -44.50
N THR A 270 -18.95 -47.43 -43.59
CA THR A 270 -19.43 -48.05 -42.33
C THR A 270 -18.26 -48.81 -41.68
N ALA A 271 -18.08 -48.76 -40.35
CA ALA A 271 -17.63 -49.87 -39.49
C ALA A 271 -17.50 -49.40 -38.03
N ALA A 272 -18.21 -50.06 -37.11
CA ALA A 272 -18.16 -49.79 -35.67
C ALA A 272 -16.93 -50.47 -35.02
N PRO A 273 -16.26 -49.83 -34.04
CA PRO A 273 -15.35 -50.55 -33.16
C PRO A 273 -15.88 -50.63 -31.71
N GLU A 274 -15.52 -51.73 -31.05
CA GLU A 274 -15.85 -52.13 -29.69
C GLU A 274 -15.61 -51.04 -28.63
N LYS A 275 -16.50 -50.98 -27.64
CA LYS A 275 -16.41 -50.09 -26.49
C LYS A 275 -15.29 -50.54 -25.54
N ARG A 276 -14.26 -49.71 -25.42
CA ARG A 276 -13.23 -49.77 -24.38
C ARG A 276 -13.91 -49.56 -23.01
N LYS A 277 -13.66 -50.46 -22.04
CA LYS A 277 -14.14 -50.29 -20.66
C LYS A 277 -13.45 -49.06 -20.05
N LEU A 278 -14.26 -48.10 -19.61
CA LEU A 278 -13.82 -46.83 -19.03
C LEU A 278 -13.12 -47.09 -17.69
N THR A 279 -12.08 -46.31 -17.41
CA THR A 279 -11.40 -46.37 -16.11
C THR A 279 -12.21 -45.64 -15.04
N ALA A 280 -12.09 -46.05 -13.77
CA ALA A 280 -12.91 -45.52 -12.66
C ALA A 280 -12.88 -43.98 -12.52
N MET A 281 -11.82 -43.33 -13.02
CA MET A 281 -11.70 -41.87 -13.03
C MET A 281 -12.55 -41.22 -14.14
N GLU A 282 -12.70 -41.86 -15.29
CA GLU A 282 -13.52 -41.37 -16.41
C GLU A 282 -15.03 -41.52 -16.10
N GLU A 283 -15.43 -42.54 -15.34
CA GLU A 283 -16.82 -42.69 -14.87
C GLU A 283 -17.22 -41.61 -13.86
N ILE A 284 -16.32 -41.22 -12.96
CA ILE A 284 -16.60 -40.16 -11.96
C ILE A 284 -16.75 -38.79 -12.65
N ILE A 285 -15.89 -38.48 -13.62
CA ILE A 285 -15.97 -37.21 -14.37
C ILE A 285 -17.25 -37.16 -15.20
N ALA A 286 -17.65 -38.26 -15.83
CA ALA A 286 -18.90 -38.35 -16.58
C ALA A 286 -20.14 -38.24 -15.67
N ALA A 287 -20.11 -38.85 -14.48
CA ALA A 287 -21.20 -38.76 -13.50
C ALA A 287 -21.37 -37.33 -12.95
N GLU A 288 -20.28 -36.59 -12.74
CA GLU A 288 -20.32 -35.21 -12.26
C GLU A 288 -20.83 -34.25 -13.34
N GLN A 289 -20.43 -34.47 -14.61
CA GLN A 289 -20.96 -33.70 -15.75
C GLN A 289 -22.46 -33.94 -15.96
N GLU A 290 -22.94 -35.17 -15.74
CA GLU A 290 -24.36 -35.50 -15.83
C GLU A 290 -25.19 -34.87 -14.70
N GLN A 291 -24.65 -34.83 -13.48
CA GLN A 291 -25.28 -34.11 -12.37
C GLN A 291 -25.37 -32.59 -12.63
N LYS A 292 -24.36 -32.00 -13.28
CA LYS A 292 -24.41 -30.59 -13.69
C LYS A 292 -25.48 -30.36 -14.76
N ARG A 293 -25.56 -31.18 -15.81
CA ARG A 293 -26.65 -31.08 -16.80
C ARG A 293 -28.04 -31.25 -16.19
N ARG A 294 -28.20 -32.18 -15.24
CA ARG A 294 -29.48 -32.38 -14.52
C ARG A 294 -29.85 -31.21 -13.62
N LYS A 295 -28.88 -30.48 -13.07
CA LYS A 295 -29.13 -29.25 -12.31
C LYS A 295 -29.50 -28.08 -13.22
N GLU A 296 -28.85 -27.96 -14.39
CA GLU A 296 -29.18 -26.94 -15.40
C GLU A 296 -30.54 -27.17 -16.07
N MET A 297 -30.94 -28.42 -16.32
CA MET A 297 -32.29 -28.74 -16.82
C MET A 297 -33.40 -28.45 -15.79
N LYS A 298 -33.09 -28.48 -14.48
CA LYS A 298 -34.05 -28.14 -13.42
C LYS A 298 -34.17 -26.63 -13.17
N SER A 299 -33.20 -25.82 -13.59
CA SER A 299 -33.26 -24.35 -13.45
C SER A 299 -33.96 -23.64 -14.62
N ASN A 300 -34.14 -24.31 -15.76
CA ASN A 300 -34.68 -23.72 -17.00
C ASN A 300 -36.11 -24.16 -17.36
N GLY A 301 -36.90 -24.68 -16.41
CA GLY A 301 -38.20 -25.29 -16.71
C GLY A 301 -39.37 -24.79 -15.87
N VAL A 302 -39.76 -23.50 -15.97
CA VAL A 302 -41.16 -23.06 -15.79
C VAL A 302 -41.35 -21.74 -16.55
N HIS A 303 -42.07 -21.75 -17.68
CA HIS A 303 -43.10 -20.75 -18.08
C HIS A 303 -43.63 -21.14 -19.48
N GLY A 304 -44.78 -21.83 -19.47
CA GLY A 304 -45.63 -22.05 -20.64
C GLY A 304 -46.84 -21.13 -20.57
N ASP A 305 -46.89 -20.22 -21.54
CA ASP A 305 -48.00 -19.53 -22.20
C ASP A 305 -49.46 -19.80 -21.76
N THR A 306 -50.20 -18.71 -21.48
CA THR A 306 -51.50 -18.40 -22.12
C THR A 306 -51.82 -16.91 -21.97
N GLY A 307 -51.99 -16.20 -23.08
CA GLY A 307 -52.56 -14.85 -23.13
C GLY A 307 -54.10 -14.85 -23.11
N HIS A 308 -54.68 -13.80 -22.52
CA HIS A 308 -55.98 -13.26 -22.89
C HIS A 308 -56.15 -11.80 -22.44
N ASP A 309 -56.76 -11.03 -23.32
CA ASP A 309 -57.15 -9.61 -23.21
C ASP A 309 -57.95 -9.26 -21.94
N ARG A 310 -57.78 -8.01 -21.44
CA ARG A 310 -58.88 -7.01 -21.33
C ARG A 310 -58.48 -5.71 -20.61
N HIS A 311 -59.14 -4.65 -21.07
CA HIS A 311 -59.21 -3.27 -20.62
C HIS A 311 -59.84 -3.05 -19.22
N HIS A 312 -59.64 -1.81 -18.71
CA HIS A 312 -60.34 -1.06 -17.62
C HIS A 312 -59.89 -1.34 -16.17
N GLN A 313 -59.34 -0.38 -15.42
CA GLN A 313 -59.87 0.88 -14.82
C GLN A 313 -60.45 0.67 -13.41
N VAL A 314 -60.13 1.60 -12.49
CA VAL A 314 -60.72 1.89 -11.17
C VAL A 314 -60.21 1.01 -10.00
N GLU A 315 -59.40 1.47 -9.04
CA GLU A 315 -59.54 2.45 -7.92
C GLU A 315 -59.90 1.79 -6.55
N VAL A 316 -59.25 2.32 -5.49
CA VAL A 316 -59.55 2.32 -4.04
C VAL A 316 -59.49 0.99 -3.25
N GLY A 317 -58.68 1.01 -2.18
CA GLY A 317 -58.46 -0.11 -1.25
C GLY A 317 -59.45 -0.21 -0.09
N ILE A 318 -59.16 -1.11 0.86
CA ILE A 318 -59.67 -1.15 2.23
C ILE A 318 -58.71 -2.01 3.09
N THR A 319 -58.66 -1.64 4.35
CA THR A 319 -57.78 -2.04 5.47
C THR A 319 -58.20 -3.30 6.26
N ASN A 320 -57.19 -3.87 6.94
CA ASN A 320 -57.16 -4.39 8.33
C ASN A 320 -57.63 -5.80 8.77
N SER A 321 -56.74 -6.39 9.61
CA SER A 321 -56.94 -7.32 10.76
C SER A 321 -57.21 -8.81 10.42
N LEU A 322 -56.72 -9.83 11.13
CA LEU A 322 -56.30 -10.09 12.53
C LEU A 322 -55.19 -11.20 12.52
N LEU A 323 -54.18 -11.19 13.42
CA LEU A 323 -54.09 -11.98 14.69
C LEU A 323 -54.50 -13.46 14.50
N THR A 324 -53.75 -14.50 14.86
CA THR A 324 -52.95 -14.79 16.07
C THR A 324 -52.32 -16.18 15.88
N MET A 325 -51.08 -16.40 16.32
CA MET A 325 -50.69 -17.56 17.13
C MET A 325 -49.29 -17.30 17.70
N SER A 326 -49.25 -16.99 19.00
CA SER A 326 -48.08 -17.02 19.86
C SER A 326 -48.24 -18.15 20.86
N ALA A 327 -47.16 -18.86 21.17
CA ALA A 327 -46.73 -19.30 22.51
C ALA A 327 -45.41 -20.11 22.35
N HIS A 328 -44.25 -19.50 22.68
CA HIS A 328 -43.52 -19.55 23.97
C HIS A 328 -42.68 -20.85 24.12
N ILE A 329 -41.40 -20.87 24.50
CA ILE A 329 -40.71 -20.36 25.71
C ILE A 329 -39.19 -20.25 25.37
N THR A 330 -38.47 -19.13 25.50
CA THR A 330 -37.80 -18.48 26.68
C THR A 330 -36.51 -19.13 27.20
N GLU A 331 -35.38 -18.42 27.07
CA GLU A 331 -34.22 -18.19 28.00
C GLU A 331 -33.02 -17.68 27.14
N LYS A 332 -32.22 -16.65 27.41
CA LYS A 332 -32.05 -15.58 28.42
C LYS A 332 -31.18 -14.50 27.74
N LEU A 333 -31.68 -13.29 27.52
CA LEU A 333 -31.33 -12.01 28.19
C LEU A 333 -29.83 -11.69 28.43
N GLY A 334 -29.39 -10.53 27.90
CA GLY A 334 -28.13 -9.87 28.22
C GLY A 334 -27.94 -8.54 27.46
N LEU A 335 -28.57 -7.49 27.97
CA LEU A 335 -28.54 -6.08 27.53
C LEU A 335 -27.12 -5.49 27.48
N LEU A 336 -26.73 -4.73 26.44
CA LEU A 336 -25.81 -3.61 26.64
C LEU A 336 -25.95 -2.49 25.60
N VAL A 337 -26.22 -1.31 26.16
CA VAL A 337 -26.24 0.03 25.59
C VAL A 337 -24.80 0.55 25.38
N GLY A 338 -24.57 1.35 24.33
CA GLY A 338 -23.35 2.17 24.14
C GLY A 338 -22.56 1.78 22.89
N GLY A 339 -22.23 2.65 21.91
CA GLY A 339 -21.95 4.07 22.03
C GLY A 339 -20.53 4.28 22.56
N ALA A 340 -19.56 4.47 21.65
CA ALA A 340 -18.17 4.89 21.86
C ALA A 340 -17.21 3.94 22.61
N ALA A 341 -16.32 3.25 21.88
CA ALA A 341 -14.94 2.91 22.27
C ALA A 341 -14.20 2.11 21.17
N LEU A 342 -13.49 2.79 20.27
CA LEU A 342 -12.34 2.21 19.54
C LEU A 342 -11.14 3.15 19.70
N GLY A 343 -10.76 3.33 20.97
CA GLY A 343 -9.47 3.82 21.41
C GLY A 343 -9.02 2.92 22.56
N ALA A 344 -7.70 2.80 22.78
CA ALA A 344 -7.05 2.00 23.82
C ALA A 344 -6.82 0.51 23.52
N VAL A 345 -5.97 0.20 22.52
CA VAL A 345 -4.97 -0.86 22.74
C VAL A 345 -3.79 -0.21 23.46
N SER A 346 -4.07 0.16 24.71
CA SER A 346 -3.15 0.75 25.66
C SER A 346 -2.20 -0.33 26.20
N PHE A 347 -0.97 0.08 26.51
CA PHE A 347 -0.23 -0.10 27.78
C PHE A 347 -0.39 -1.39 28.63
N ALA A 348 -1.54 -2.04 28.68
CA ALA A 348 -1.79 -3.30 29.36
C ALA A 348 -1.05 -4.49 28.70
N THR A 349 -0.84 -4.48 27.37
CA THR A 349 0.04 -5.47 26.72
C THR A 349 1.52 -5.23 27.06
N TYR A 350 1.88 -3.98 27.39
CA TYR A 350 3.24 -3.60 27.78
C TYR A 350 3.56 -3.99 29.24
N GLN A 351 2.59 -3.87 30.16
CA GLN A 351 2.78 -4.25 31.56
C GLN A 351 2.87 -5.78 31.77
N LYS A 352 2.28 -6.58 30.87
CA LYS A 352 2.40 -8.05 30.88
C LYS A 352 3.73 -8.59 30.34
N MET A 353 4.62 -7.73 29.83
CA MET A 353 5.96 -8.13 29.38
C MET A 353 7.09 -7.78 30.37
N GLN A 354 6.77 -7.30 31.58
CA GLN A 354 7.75 -7.13 32.65
C GLN A 354 7.80 -8.39 33.53
N ALA A 355 8.68 -9.32 33.19
CA ALA A 355 9.25 -10.21 34.19
C ALA A 355 10.26 -9.41 35.01
N LYS A 356 10.18 -9.48 36.35
CA LYS A 356 11.13 -8.85 37.28
C LYS A 356 12.56 -9.29 36.93
N PRO A 357 13.57 -8.40 36.94
CA PRO A 357 14.95 -8.84 36.93
C PRO A 357 15.23 -9.53 38.26
N ALA A 358 15.57 -10.83 38.21
CA ALA A 358 16.14 -11.51 39.35
C ALA A 358 17.52 -10.87 39.65
N VAL A 359 17.75 -10.55 40.92
CA VAL A 359 19.03 -10.07 41.42
C VAL A 359 20.05 -11.20 41.22
N VAL A 360 20.94 -11.04 40.25
CA VAL A 360 22.08 -11.94 40.05
C VAL A 360 23.19 -11.46 40.96
N THR A 361 23.47 -12.24 42.00
CA THR A 361 24.68 -12.09 42.83
C THR A 361 25.94 -12.21 41.97
N PRO A 362 27.00 -11.43 42.24
CA PRO A 362 28.23 -11.50 41.45
C PRO A 362 28.91 -12.85 41.68
N ALA A 363 29.03 -13.64 40.63
CA ALA A 363 29.83 -14.86 40.65
C ALA A 363 31.32 -14.49 40.75
N VAL A 364 32.00 -15.13 41.69
CA VAL A 364 33.44 -15.01 41.93
C VAL A 364 34.21 -15.39 40.67
N ILE A 365 35.13 -14.52 40.25
CA ILE A 365 36.03 -14.73 39.12
C ILE A 365 37.02 -15.84 39.47
N SER A 366 36.89 -17.02 38.87
CA SER A 366 37.97 -18.03 38.87
C SER A 366 38.98 -17.68 37.78
N ALA A 367 40.26 -17.66 38.16
CA ALA A 367 41.40 -17.36 37.29
C ALA A 367 41.45 -18.21 36.00
N PRO A 368 42.02 -17.69 34.89
CA PRO A 368 42.05 -18.41 33.62
C PRO A 368 43.11 -19.53 33.65
N VAL A 369 42.69 -20.74 33.27
CA VAL A 369 43.60 -21.89 33.07
C VAL A 369 44.40 -21.67 31.76
N PRO A 370 45.72 -21.91 31.72
CA PRO A 370 46.53 -21.73 30.51
C PRO A 370 46.16 -22.79 29.45
N ARG A 371 45.80 -22.34 28.25
CA ARG A 371 45.58 -23.20 27.08
C ARG A 371 46.92 -23.59 26.46
N PRO A 372 47.14 -24.85 26.01
CA PRO A 372 48.40 -25.25 25.39
C PRO A 372 48.64 -24.53 24.05
N PRO A 373 49.90 -24.35 23.64
CA PRO A 373 50.25 -23.58 22.45
C PRO A 373 49.86 -24.37 21.20
N VAL A 374 48.85 -23.85 20.49
CA VAL A 374 48.57 -24.30 19.12
C VAL A 374 49.62 -23.66 18.22
N THR A 375 50.53 -24.49 17.74
CA THR A 375 51.50 -24.14 16.71
C THR A 375 50.79 -23.92 15.37
N GLY A 376 51.06 -22.78 14.73
CA GLY A 376 51.02 -22.66 13.28
C GLY A 376 49.68 -22.25 12.64
N SER A 377 49.17 -21.07 12.98
CA SER A 377 48.68 -20.08 12.00
C SER A 377 48.41 -18.81 12.76
N ALA A 378 49.24 -17.79 12.55
CA ALA A 378 49.06 -16.48 13.16
C ALA A 378 47.68 -15.93 12.75
N VAL A 379 46.73 -15.94 13.68
CA VAL A 379 45.51 -15.15 13.54
C VAL A 379 46.00 -13.70 13.45
N PRO A 380 45.74 -12.97 12.37
CA PRO A 380 46.22 -11.61 12.23
C PRO A 380 45.43 -10.72 13.20
N ASN A 381 45.95 -10.58 14.42
CA ASN A 381 45.29 -9.86 15.51
C ASN A 381 45.56 -8.35 15.47
N SER A 382 46.30 -7.85 14.47
CA SER A 382 46.46 -6.42 14.29
C SER A 382 45.26 -5.84 13.51
N SER A 383 44.83 -4.64 13.90
CA SER A 383 43.80 -3.89 13.17
C SER A 383 44.20 -3.62 11.71
N LEU A 384 45.50 -3.55 11.44
CA LEU A 384 46.10 -3.39 10.12
C LEU A 384 45.87 -4.62 9.24
N ASP A 385 46.05 -5.83 9.77
CA ASP A 385 45.79 -7.05 9.01
C ASP A 385 44.31 -7.21 8.64
N ARG A 386 43.40 -6.78 9.52
CA ARG A 386 41.96 -6.76 9.23
C ARG A 386 41.62 -5.76 8.13
N LEU A 387 42.26 -4.59 8.11
CA LEU A 387 42.08 -3.60 7.06
C LEU A 387 42.62 -4.09 5.72
N GLU A 388 43.76 -4.77 5.71
CA GLU A 388 44.37 -5.32 4.51
C GLU A 388 43.55 -6.49 3.94
N ASN A 389 43.03 -7.36 4.81
CA ASN A 389 42.06 -8.38 4.44
C ASN A 389 40.76 -7.76 3.90
N ALA A 390 40.25 -6.69 4.51
CA ALA A 390 39.06 -5.99 4.04
C ALA A 390 39.25 -5.40 2.63
N LYS A 391 40.43 -4.84 2.32
CA LYS A 391 40.78 -4.36 0.97
C LYS A 391 40.81 -5.47 -0.06
N ARG A 392 41.20 -6.70 0.32
CA ARG A 392 41.16 -7.87 -0.56
C ARG A 392 39.73 -8.39 -0.77
N ILE A 393 38.87 -8.29 0.24
CA ILE A 393 37.47 -8.74 0.16
C ILE A 393 36.59 -7.75 -0.62
N MET A 394 36.82 -6.44 -0.45
CA MET A 394 36.10 -5.37 -1.14
C MET A 394 37.05 -4.51 -1.99
N PRO A 395 37.68 -5.08 -3.04
CA PRO A 395 38.66 -4.37 -3.85
C PRO A 395 38.06 -3.17 -4.61
N PHE A 396 36.74 -3.16 -4.79
CA PHE A 396 36.00 -2.11 -5.50
C PHE A 396 35.20 -1.19 -4.55
N GLY A 397 35.52 -1.22 -3.25
CA GLY A 397 34.86 -0.42 -2.23
C GLY A 397 33.59 -1.05 -1.66
N SER A 398 33.02 -0.39 -0.65
CA SER A 398 31.79 -0.84 0.03
C SER A 398 30.54 -0.34 -0.69
N PRO A 399 29.49 -1.18 -0.83
CA PRO A 399 28.19 -0.73 -1.33
C PRO A 399 27.60 0.37 -0.41
N GLY A 400 27.16 1.49 -1.00
CA GLY A 400 26.53 2.58 -0.26
C GLY A 400 26.80 3.97 -0.86
N PRO A 401 26.49 5.05 -0.12
CA PRO A 401 25.82 5.05 1.19
C PRO A 401 24.32 4.73 1.08
N VAL A 402 23.71 4.30 2.20
CA VAL A 402 22.26 4.02 2.30
C VAL A 402 21.47 5.29 2.61
N ASN A 403 22.12 6.26 3.25
CA ASN A 403 21.56 7.56 3.59
C ASN A 403 22.52 8.70 3.27
N ASP A 404 21.96 9.88 2.99
CA ASP A 404 22.70 11.12 2.76
C ASP A 404 22.49 12.08 3.94
N LEU A 405 23.57 12.57 4.55
CA LEU A 405 23.49 13.56 5.62
C LEU A 405 23.54 14.96 5.00
N VAL A 406 22.45 15.71 5.15
CA VAL A 406 22.28 17.04 4.55
C VAL A 406 22.20 18.09 5.65
N TYR A 407 23.03 19.13 5.52
CA TYR A 407 23.08 20.27 6.44
C TYR A 407 22.44 21.49 5.78
N ARG A 408 21.47 22.09 6.46
CA ARG A 408 20.77 23.31 6.06
C ARG A 408 20.83 24.32 7.20
N ASN A 409 20.52 25.58 6.94
CA ASN A 409 20.49 26.61 7.98
C ASN A 409 19.34 26.35 8.97
N ALA A 410 18.22 25.82 8.47
CA ALA A 410 17.04 25.52 9.25
C ALA A 410 17.13 24.20 10.05
N TYR A 411 17.80 23.18 9.50
CA TYR A 411 17.78 21.82 10.05
C TYR A 411 18.92 20.96 9.54
N VAL A 412 19.11 19.80 10.17
CA VAL A 412 19.98 18.73 9.67
C VAL A 412 19.13 17.48 9.44
N THR A 413 19.30 16.81 8.30
CA THR A 413 18.50 15.60 7.96
C THR A 413 19.40 14.45 7.52
N SER A 414 19.04 13.23 7.92
CA SER A 414 19.57 12.00 7.33
C SER A 414 18.54 11.45 6.35
N TYR A 415 18.76 11.64 5.05
CA TYR A 415 17.84 11.24 4.00
C TYR A 415 18.02 9.78 3.59
N ASN A 416 16.95 8.98 3.59
CA ASN A 416 16.98 7.57 3.22
C ASN A 416 16.79 7.39 1.71
N ARG A 417 17.80 6.84 1.03
CA ARG A 417 17.77 6.65 -0.43
C ARG A 417 16.75 5.60 -0.89
N ARG A 418 16.43 4.62 -0.04
CA ARG A 418 15.50 3.52 -0.35
C ARG A 418 14.05 4.00 -0.27
N ASP A 419 13.72 4.67 0.82
CA ASP A 419 12.33 5.06 1.12
C ASP A 419 11.98 6.44 0.54
N ARG A 420 13.00 7.22 0.14
CA ARG A 420 12.92 8.60 -0.32
C ARG A 420 12.24 9.56 0.67
N ASN A 421 12.45 9.28 1.95
CA ASN A 421 12.01 10.07 3.10
C ASN A 421 13.23 10.32 4.01
N PRO A 422 13.22 11.35 4.87
CA PRO A 422 14.20 11.45 5.94
C PRO A 422 14.07 10.27 6.91
N ASN A 423 15.17 9.70 7.38
CA ASN A 423 15.20 8.82 8.57
C ASN A 423 14.90 9.65 9.83
N TRP A 424 15.49 10.83 9.90
CA TRP A 424 15.27 11.82 10.94
C TRP A 424 15.66 13.20 10.43
N VAL A 425 15.02 14.21 10.99
CA VAL A 425 15.34 15.63 10.83
C VAL A 425 15.46 16.26 12.21
N ALA A 426 16.56 16.96 12.46
CA ALA A 426 16.86 17.62 13.71
C ALA A 426 16.75 19.14 13.53
N GLU A 427 16.07 19.78 14.47
CA GLU A 427 15.96 21.24 14.58
C GLU A 427 16.27 21.70 16.01
N HIS A 428 16.68 22.96 16.13
CA HIS A 428 16.89 23.65 17.40
C HIS A 428 16.09 24.95 17.38
N MET A 429 15.26 25.13 18.40
CA MET A 429 14.41 26.29 18.58
C MET A 429 14.74 27.00 19.88
N THR A 430 14.76 28.33 19.80
CA THR A 430 14.85 29.25 20.94
C THR A 430 13.73 30.28 20.81
N ALA A 431 13.45 31.03 21.88
CA ALA A 431 12.46 32.11 21.81
C ALA A 431 12.83 33.17 20.75
N GLU A 432 14.13 33.40 20.54
CA GLU A 432 14.66 34.32 19.54
C GLU A 432 14.51 33.78 18.11
N SER A 433 14.78 32.50 17.88
CA SER A 433 14.70 31.90 16.53
C SER A 433 13.27 31.90 15.98
N LEU A 434 12.27 31.87 16.85
CA LEU A 434 10.84 31.94 16.49
C LEU A 434 10.35 33.36 16.20
N SER A 435 11.15 34.39 16.47
CA SER A 435 10.80 35.77 16.12
C SER A 435 10.73 35.93 14.60
N ARG A 436 9.72 36.67 14.13
CA ARG A 436 9.53 36.87 12.69
C ARG A 436 10.51 37.90 12.16
N GLY A 437 11.37 37.49 11.24
CA GLY A 437 12.24 38.38 10.48
C GLY A 437 11.45 39.32 9.58
N LYS A 438 12.02 40.47 9.26
CA LYS A 438 11.39 41.47 8.39
C LYS A 438 11.17 40.89 6.98
N GLY A 439 9.92 40.92 6.51
CA GLY A 439 9.56 40.46 5.16
C GLY A 439 9.52 38.94 4.96
N VAL A 440 9.63 38.15 6.04
CA VAL A 440 9.54 36.69 5.96
C VAL A 440 8.09 36.23 5.87
N ASP A 441 7.74 35.53 4.79
CA ASP A 441 6.42 34.97 4.55
C ASP A 441 6.51 33.58 3.90
N ARG A 442 5.73 32.65 4.45
CA ARG A 442 5.57 31.29 3.95
C ARG A 442 4.99 31.26 2.54
N SER A 443 4.18 32.25 2.16
CA SER A 443 3.58 32.34 0.83
C SER A 443 4.62 32.44 -0.29
N ASN A 444 5.83 32.93 0.02
CA ASN A 444 6.95 33.04 -0.91
C ASN A 444 7.72 31.71 -1.08
N SER A 445 7.46 30.71 -0.24
CA SER A 445 8.17 29.44 -0.28
C SER A 445 7.44 28.40 -1.12
N THR A 446 8.18 27.71 -1.99
CA THR A 446 7.65 26.67 -2.87
C THR A 446 8.37 25.35 -2.67
N PHE A 447 7.61 24.24 -2.66
CA PHE A 447 8.19 22.90 -2.61
C PHE A 447 9.14 22.66 -3.79
N LYS A 448 10.32 22.13 -3.49
CA LYS A 448 11.38 21.88 -4.47
C LYS A 448 12.07 20.55 -4.22
N GLU A 449 12.49 19.93 -5.32
CA GLU A 449 13.32 18.73 -5.29
C GLU A 449 14.74 19.12 -4.84
N ASP A 450 15.43 18.21 -4.16
CA ASP A 450 16.79 18.48 -3.66
C ASP A 450 17.84 17.99 -4.65
N ASP A 451 18.51 18.93 -5.32
CA ASP A 451 19.51 18.62 -6.33
C ASP A 451 20.79 17.97 -5.80
N THR A 452 21.03 18.06 -4.49
CA THR A 452 22.17 17.42 -3.83
C THR A 452 22.03 15.89 -3.78
N ILE A 453 20.80 15.38 -3.88
CA ILE A 453 20.52 13.95 -3.90
C ILE A 453 20.55 13.45 -5.35
N PRO A 454 21.27 12.34 -5.66
CA PRO A 454 21.27 11.75 -6.99
C PRO A 454 19.86 11.44 -7.51
N THR A 455 19.61 11.73 -8.78
CA THR A 455 18.28 11.64 -9.42
C THR A 455 17.57 10.29 -9.26
N GLN A 456 18.32 9.20 -9.09
CA GLN A 456 17.80 7.84 -8.87
C GLN A 456 17.23 7.58 -7.46
N PHE A 457 17.65 8.38 -6.47
CA PHE A 457 17.24 8.26 -5.06
C PHE A 457 16.38 9.43 -4.59
N ARG A 458 16.18 10.42 -5.46
CA ARG A 458 15.47 11.66 -5.14
C ARG A 458 13.95 11.47 -5.21
N ALA A 459 13.23 11.95 -4.19
CA ALA A 459 11.79 12.17 -4.27
C ALA A 459 11.49 13.31 -5.26
N ARG A 460 10.41 13.17 -6.02
CA ARG A 460 9.99 14.18 -6.99
C ARG A 460 8.65 14.80 -6.62
N LEU A 461 8.42 16.03 -7.05
CA LEU A 461 7.13 16.69 -6.81
C LEU A 461 5.96 15.91 -7.43
N ASN A 462 6.23 15.25 -8.57
CA ASN A 462 5.26 14.42 -9.25
C ASN A 462 4.86 13.17 -8.46
N ASP A 463 5.70 12.67 -7.54
CA ASP A 463 5.37 11.50 -6.72
C ASP A 463 4.22 11.79 -5.74
N TYR A 464 4.15 13.05 -5.27
CA TYR A 464 3.11 13.53 -4.37
C TYR A 464 1.86 14.00 -5.12
N PHE A 465 1.97 14.38 -6.39
CA PHE A 465 0.87 14.93 -7.17
C PHE A 465 -0.26 13.88 -7.31
N LYS A 466 -1.46 14.23 -6.83
CA LYS A 466 -2.64 13.34 -6.82
C LYS A 466 -2.42 11.99 -6.12
N SER A 467 -1.43 11.89 -5.23
CA SER A 467 -1.16 10.68 -4.45
C SER A 467 -2.21 10.40 -3.36
N GLY A 468 -2.94 11.44 -2.94
CA GLY A 468 -3.84 11.41 -1.78
C GLY A 468 -3.17 11.82 -0.46
N PHE A 469 -1.85 12.07 -0.48
CA PHE A 469 -1.09 12.52 0.69
C PHE A 469 -0.62 13.96 0.53
N ASP A 470 -0.56 14.66 1.65
CA ASP A 470 0.09 15.96 1.72
C ASP A 470 1.61 15.80 1.81
N ARG A 471 2.32 16.83 1.37
CA ARG A 471 3.76 17.00 1.60
C ARG A 471 3.96 17.48 3.04
N GLY A 472 4.09 16.52 3.95
CA GLY A 472 4.23 16.76 5.38
C GLY A 472 5.65 17.17 5.76
N HIS A 473 5.79 18.27 6.47
CA HIS A 473 7.10 18.76 6.93
C HIS A 473 7.53 17.99 8.18
N MET A 474 8.82 17.62 8.28
CA MET A 474 9.38 17.16 9.55
C MET A 474 9.74 18.35 10.44
N VAL A 475 10.44 19.34 9.86
CA VAL A 475 10.66 20.68 10.42
C VAL A 475 9.72 21.67 9.74
N ALA A 476 8.81 22.27 10.49
CA ALA A 476 7.78 23.10 9.90
C ALA A 476 8.32 24.49 9.55
N ALA A 477 7.83 25.07 8.44
CA ALA A 477 8.14 26.45 8.08
C ALA A 477 7.82 27.45 9.21
N ALA A 478 6.84 27.14 10.06
CA ALA A 478 6.46 27.99 11.19
C ALA A 478 7.48 28.04 12.33
N ASP A 479 8.44 27.12 12.35
CA ASP A 479 9.54 27.03 13.31
C ASP A 479 10.75 27.88 12.87
N VAL A 480 10.78 28.28 11.59
CA VAL A 480 11.89 28.99 10.95
C VAL A 480 11.43 30.34 10.42
N LYS A 481 11.04 31.25 11.31
CA LYS A 481 10.45 32.55 10.95
C LYS A 481 11.43 33.70 10.88
N ASN A 482 12.67 33.51 11.34
CA ASN A 482 13.70 34.53 11.39
C ASN A 482 14.31 34.85 10.01
N SER A 483 14.29 33.91 9.06
CA SER A 483 14.94 34.04 7.75
C SER A 483 14.15 33.36 6.63
N GLN A 484 13.88 34.09 5.54
CA GLN A 484 13.19 33.56 4.36
C GLN A 484 13.99 32.41 3.72
N ILE A 485 15.31 32.55 3.61
CA ILE A 485 16.18 31.52 3.03
C ILE A 485 16.05 30.22 3.83
N SER A 486 16.09 30.31 5.16
CA SER A 486 15.98 29.15 6.04
C SER A 486 14.57 28.54 5.97
N MET A 487 13.53 29.38 5.88
CA MET A 487 12.16 28.93 5.65
C MET A 487 12.04 28.16 4.33
N ASP A 488 12.61 28.68 3.22
CA ASP A 488 12.58 28.04 1.91
C ASP A 488 13.31 26.69 1.89
N GLU A 489 14.31 26.50 2.76
CA GLU A 489 14.98 25.21 2.92
C GLU A 489 14.07 24.14 3.52
N THR A 490 13.08 24.51 4.35
CA THR A 490 12.09 23.56 4.90
C THR A 490 11.21 22.93 3.81
N PHE A 491 11.12 23.57 2.64
CA PHE A 491 10.33 23.11 1.50
C PHE A 491 11.09 22.14 0.56
N TYR A 492 12.35 21.80 0.85
CA TYR A 492 13.03 20.72 0.15
C TYR A 492 12.41 19.36 0.49
N LEU A 493 12.23 18.51 -0.52
CA LEU A 493 11.66 17.17 -0.32
C LEU A 493 12.51 16.26 0.59
N THR A 494 13.77 16.60 0.88
CA THR A 494 14.61 15.93 1.88
C THR A 494 14.13 16.15 3.34
N ASN A 495 13.23 17.10 3.57
CA ASN A 495 12.51 17.36 4.82
C ASN A 495 11.04 16.88 4.79
N ILE A 496 10.61 16.25 3.70
CA ILE A 496 9.20 15.91 3.47
C ILE A 496 8.98 14.41 3.52
N ALA A 497 7.83 14.01 4.08
CA ALA A 497 7.30 12.67 3.96
C ALA A 497 5.78 12.70 3.67
N PRO A 498 5.20 11.64 3.06
CA PRO A 498 3.76 11.58 2.80
C PRO A 498 2.96 11.52 4.11
N GLN A 499 2.13 12.54 4.35
CA GLN A 499 1.26 12.61 5.53
C GLN A 499 -0.22 12.65 5.13
N VAL A 500 -1.07 12.02 5.93
CA VAL A 500 -2.52 12.17 5.82
C VAL A 500 -2.88 13.64 6.06
N GLY A 501 -3.65 14.25 5.15
CA GLY A 501 -3.92 15.68 5.15
C GLY A 501 -4.87 16.11 6.27
N GLU A 502 -6.17 15.82 6.08
CA GLU A 502 -7.22 16.13 7.06
C GLU A 502 -7.11 15.22 8.30
N GLY A 503 -7.17 15.81 9.48
CA GLY A 503 -7.15 15.12 10.76
C GLY A 503 -5.76 14.71 11.24
N PHE A 504 -4.71 14.94 10.45
CA PHE A 504 -3.33 14.64 10.84
C PHE A 504 -2.39 15.81 10.54
N ASN A 505 -1.86 15.95 9.31
CA ASN A 505 -0.88 17.00 8.97
C ASN A 505 -1.41 18.41 9.26
N ARG A 506 -2.64 18.70 8.82
CA ARG A 506 -3.24 20.04 8.93
C ARG A 506 -3.77 20.36 10.33
N ASP A 507 -3.91 19.33 11.17
CA ASP A 507 -4.59 19.39 12.47
C ASP A 507 -3.66 18.88 13.59
N TYR A 508 -3.80 17.62 14.01
CA TYR A 508 -3.12 17.08 15.19
C TYR A 508 -1.58 17.18 15.14
N TRP A 509 -0.97 16.98 13.98
CA TRP A 509 0.47 17.15 13.79
C TRP A 509 0.89 18.63 13.97
N ALA A 510 0.15 19.55 13.37
CA ALA A 510 0.37 20.99 13.53
C ALA A 510 0.14 21.47 14.98
N HIS A 511 -0.76 20.81 15.72
CA HIS A 511 -0.93 21.03 17.16
C HIS A 511 0.30 20.62 17.96
N LEU A 512 0.88 19.46 17.65
CA LEU A 512 2.11 18.98 18.27
C LEU A 512 3.30 19.90 17.95
N GLU A 513 3.43 20.36 16.71
CA GLU A 513 4.43 21.37 16.34
C GLU A 513 4.24 22.66 17.14
N ASN A 514 2.98 23.09 17.36
CA ASN A 514 2.70 24.27 18.18
C ASN A 514 3.03 24.08 19.66
N PHE A 515 2.84 22.86 20.17
CA PHE A 515 3.30 22.49 21.51
C PHE A 515 4.83 22.64 21.61
N CYS A 516 5.60 22.09 20.66
CA CYS A 516 7.06 22.24 20.61
C CYS A 516 7.48 23.72 20.63
N ARG A 517 6.85 24.57 19.80
CA ARG A 517 7.11 26.02 19.81
C ARG A 517 6.81 26.67 21.15
N THR A 518 5.74 26.25 21.84
CA THR A 518 5.33 26.83 23.13
C THR A 518 6.33 26.50 24.24
N LEU A 519 7.06 25.39 24.15
CA LEU A 519 8.11 25.04 25.11
C LEU A 519 9.22 26.10 25.19
N THR A 520 9.51 26.80 24.09
CA THR A 520 10.52 27.90 24.06
C THR A 520 10.18 29.06 25.00
N LYS A 521 8.94 29.16 25.50
CA LYS A 521 8.54 30.14 26.52
C LYS A 521 9.02 29.78 27.92
N SER A 522 9.29 28.50 28.17
CA SER A 522 9.66 27.97 29.49
C SER A 522 11.07 27.39 29.53
N PHE A 523 11.64 27.02 28.37
CA PHE A 523 12.96 26.44 28.20
C PHE A 523 13.79 27.32 27.28
N GLN A 524 15.11 27.39 27.54
CA GLN A 524 16.03 28.23 26.75
C GLN A 524 16.28 27.58 25.39
N ASP A 525 16.54 26.27 25.39
CA ASP A 525 16.78 25.46 24.19
C ASP A 525 15.75 24.35 24.09
N VAL A 526 15.22 24.17 22.88
CA VAL A 526 14.34 23.06 22.52
C VAL A 526 14.90 22.40 21.27
N TYR A 527 15.43 21.19 21.41
CA TYR A 527 15.86 20.35 20.30
C TYR A 527 14.75 19.36 19.96
N VAL A 528 14.40 19.25 18.68
CA VAL A 528 13.36 18.32 18.22
C VAL A 528 13.93 17.44 17.12
N TYR A 529 13.79 16.14 17.29
CA TYR A 529 14.11 15.13 16.29
C TYR A 529 12.80 14.54 15.79
N THR A 530 12.56 14.67 14.48
CA THR A 530 11.31 14.25 13.85
C THR A 530 11.61 13.24 12.74
N GLY A 531 10.82 12.18 12.61
CA GLY A 531 10.98 11.25 11.51
C GLY A 531 9.82 10.27 11.32
N PRO A 532 9.79 9.58 10.18
CA PRO A 532 8.82 8.53 9.89
C PRO A 532 9.17 7.20 10.56
N LEU A 533 8.16 6.35 10.77
CA LEU A 533 8.29 4.96 11.21
C LEU A 533 7.43 4.02 10.37
N TYR A 534 7.93 2.80 10.22
CA TYR A 534 7.25 1.69 9.54
C TYR A 534 7.08 0.55 10.54
N LEU A 535 6.04 0.65 11.37
CA LEU A 535 5.82 -0.27 12.48
C LEU A 535 5.08 -1.54 12.02
N PRO A 536 5.42 -2.71 12.59
CA PRO A 536 4.72 -3.94 12.29
C PRO A 536 3.32 -3.95 12.90
N HIS A 537 2.38 -4.59 12.21
CA HIS A 537 1.05 -4.89 12.73
C HIS A 537 0.75 -6.38 12.57
N LYS A 538 -0.06 -6.91 13.47
CA LYS A 538 -0.45 -8.32 13.46
C LYS A 538 -1.64 -8.51 12.53
N GLU A 539 -1.50 -9.34 11.51
CA GLU A 539 -2.60 -9.66 10.58
C GLU A 539 -3.43 -10.85 11.09
N ALA A 540 -4.50 -11.21 10.36
CA ALA A 540 -5.47 -12.25 10.75
C ALA A 540 -4.85 -13.65 10.91
N ASP A 541 -3.73 -13.90 10.24
CA ASP A 541 -2.93 -15.13 10.35
C ASP A 541 -2.08 -15.20 11.62
N GLY A 542 -2.11 -14.14 12.44
CA GLY A 542 -1.38 -14.04 13.68
C GLY A 542 0.11 -13.71 13.52
N LYS A 543 0.59 -13.40 12.31
CA LYS A 543 1.98 -12.99 12.06
C LYS A 543 2.10 -11.47 11.99
N PHE A 544 3.32 -10.97 12.18
CA PHE A 544 3.62 -9.54 12.13
C PHE A 544 4.11 -9.16 10.74
N TYR A 545 3.48 -8.15 10.15
CA TYR A 545 3.84 -7.59 8.85
C TYR A 545 4.09 -6.09 8.95
N VAL A 546 5.11 -5.61 8.23
CA VAL A 546 5.28 -4.19 7.95
C VAL A 546 4.70 -3.94 6.57
N LYS A 547 3.57 -3.23 6.52
CA LYS A 547 2.85 -2.93 5.28
C LYS A 547 2.68 -1.42 5.15
N TYR A 548 3.10 -0.90 4.02
CA TYR A 548 2.97 0.52 3.69
C TYR A 548 2.73 0.71 2.19
N GLN A 549 2.06 1.80 1.85
CA GLN A 549 1.87 2.20 0.46
C GLN A 549 3.16 2.81 -0.10
N VAL A 550 3.39 2.69 -1.40
CA VAL A 550 4.41 3.43 -2.12
C VAL A 550 3.72 4.30 -3.17
N ILE A 551 4.00 5.60 -3.17
CA ILE A 551 3.40 6.60 -4.08
C ILE A 551 4.37 6.98 -5.20
N GLY A 552 3.83 7.60 -6.25
CA GLY A 552 4.54 7.91 -7.49
C GLY A 552 4.23 6.94 -8.62
N ASN A 553 4.57 7.36 -9.84
CA ASN A 553 4.42 6.54 -11.04
C ASN A 553 5.68 6.68 -11.92
N PRO A 554 6.59 5.68 -11.92
CA PRO A 554 6.53 4.42 -11.18
C PRO A 554 6.60 4.60 -9.65
N PRO A 555 6.18 3.61 -8.84
CA PRO A 555 6.22 3.70 -7.37
C PRO A 555 7.62 4.06 -6.86
N ASN A 556 7.71 5.13 -6.07
CA ASN A 556 8.96 5.74 -5.67
C ASN A 556 9.01 5.99 -4.16
N VAL A 557 8.12 6.81 -3.60
CA VAL A 557 8.21 7.29 -2.20
C VAL A 557 7.39 6.40 -1.27
N ALA A 558 7.98 5.92 -0.18
CA ALA A 558 7.25 5.13 0.82
C ALA A 558 6.32 6.02 1.67
N VAL A 559 5.15 5.52 2.04
CA VAL A 559 4.21 6.22 2.94
C VAL A 559 4.42 5.69 4.37
N PRO A 560 4.88 6.50 5.33
CA PRO A 560 5.08 6.08 6.71
C PRO A 560 3.78 5.62 7.37
N THR A 561 3.89 4.62 8.25
CA THR A 561 2.76 4.17 9.08
C THR A 561 2.52 5.10 10.27
N HIS A 562 3.61 5.63 10.82
CA HIS A 562 3.62 6.50 11.99
C HIS A 562 4.70 7.57 11.82
N PHE A 563 4.65 8.60 12.65
CA PHE A 563 5.69 9.59 12.80
C PHE A 563 6.09 9.71 14.27
N PHE A 564 7.36 9.98 14.52
CA PHE A 564 7.85 10.28 15.85
C PHE A 564 8.29 11.74 15.97
N LYS A 565 8.17 12.27 17.19
CA LYS A 565 8.94 13.43 17.65
C LYS A 565 9.60 13.09 18.98
N VAL A 566 10.92 13.23 19.04
CA VAL A 566 11.69 13.18 20.28
C VAL A 566 12.12 14.61 20.60
N ILE A 567 11.71 15.10 21.76
CA ILE A 567 11.93 16.47 22.21
C ILE A 567 12.93 16.42 23.37
N LEU A 568 13.97 17.24 23.29
CA LEU A 568 14.91 17.50 24.37
C LEU A 568 14.88 18.99 24.69
N THR A 569 14.62 19.33 25.94
CA THR A 569 14.60 20.71 26.42
C THR A 569 15.69 20.94 27.43
N HIS A 570 16.25 22.15 27.42
CA HIS A 570 17.27 22.57 28.38
C HIS A 570 16.84 23.83 29.12
N ARG A 571 16.94 23.80 30.46
CA ARG A 571 16.70 24.95 31.34
C ARG A 571 17.60 24.87 32.56
N ASN A 572 18.36 25.94 32.82
CA ASN A 572 19.19 26.09 34.01
C ASN A 572 20.10 24.87 34.28
N GLY A 573 20.77 24.35 33.23
CA GLY A 573 21.66 23.20 33.35
C GLY A 573 20.98 21.84 33.44
N ASN A 574 19.64 21.79 33.44
CA ASN A 574 18.88 20.54 33.49
C ASN A 574 18.28 20.22 32.12
N TYR A 575 18.35 18.94 31.75
CA TYR A 575 17.74 18.40 30.54
C TYR A 575 16.51 17.58 30.88
N SER A 576 15.43 17.82 30.13
CA SER A 576 14.20 17.02 30.17
C SER A 576 13.87 16.55 28.76
N ALA A 577 13.34 15.33 28.62
CA ALA A 577 12.94 14.79 27.33
C ALA A 577 11.59 14.09 27.34
N ALA A 578 10.96 14.03 26.16
CA ALA A 578 9.80 13.20 25.88
C ALA A 578 9.83 12.71 24.44
N ALA A 579 9.23 11.55 24.19
CA ALA A 579 9.06 11.00 22.87
C ALA A 579 7.58 10.70 22.61
N PHE A 580 7.13 11.01 21.41
CA PHE A 580 5.76 10.78 20.94
C PHE A 580 5.79 10.03 19.63
N VAL A 581 4.90 9.04 19.47
CA VAL A 581 4.69 8.29 18.23
C VAL A 581 3.22 8.35 17.86
N LEU A 582 2.93 8.96 16.71
CA LEU A 582 1.56 9.19 16.24
C LEU A 582 1.32 8.39 14.95
N PRO A 583 0.16 7.75 14.78
CA PRO A 583 -0.20 7.08 13.53
C PRO A 583 -0.39 8.11 12.41
N ASN A 584 0.06 7.79 11.20
CA ASN A 584 -0.19 8.58 9.99
C ASN A 584 -1.64 8.37 9.51
N ALA A 585 -2.59 8.83 10.32
CA ALA A 585 -4.02 8.67 10.12
C ALA A 585 -4.77 9.81 10.83
N ARG A 586 -6.04 10.01 10.50
CA ARG A 586 -6.89 11.00 11.18
C ARG A 586 -6.97 10.69 12.69
N ILE A 587 -6.60 11.66 13.52
CA ILE A 587 -6.68 11.58 14.98
C ILE A 587 -7.79 12.52 15.46
N PRO A 588 -8.76 12.05 16.25
CA PRO A 588 -9.78 12.93 16.84
C PRO A 588 -9.16 13.95 17.78
N ASP A 589 -9.61 15.21 17.71
CA ASP A 589 -9.12 16.30 18.58
C ASP A 589 -9.32 16.00 20.07
N SER A 590 -10.34 15.21 20.44
CA SER A 590 -10.55 14.80 21.83
C SER A 590 -9.45 13.90 22.41
N THR A 591 -8.54 13.38 21.58
CA THR A 591 -7.48 12.47 22.01
C THR A 591 -6.38 13.27 22.73
N PRO A 592 -5.99 12.90 23.95
CA PRO A 592 -4.89 13.56 24.66
C PRO A 592 -3.52 13.21 24.05
N LEU A 593 -2.57 14.15 24.06
CA LEU A 593 -1.22 13.92 23.53
C LEU A 593 -0.48 12.83 24.32
N GLU A 594 -0.76 12.73 25.61
CA GLU A 594 -0.22 11.72 26.51
C GLU A 594 -0.52 10.28 26.04
N ALA A 595 -1.59 10.06 25.27
CA ALA A 595 -1.90 8.75 24.69
C ALA A 595 -0.87 8.28 23.65
N PHE A 596 -0.12 9.21 23.04
CA PHE A 596 0.91 8.94 22.05
C PHE A 596 2.32 8.94 22.64
N ARG A 597 2.44 9.14 23.95
CA ARG A 597 3.71 9.19 24.64
C ARG A 597 4.33 7.78 24.71
N VAL A 598 5.60 7.69 24.37
CA VAL A 598 6.37 6.43 24.42
C VAL A 598 7.73 6.66 25.08
N PRO A 599 8.38 5.61 25.63
CA PRO A 599 9.78 5.71 26.03
C PRO A 599 10.68 5.92 24.79
N ILE A 600 11.77 6.67 24.96
CA ILE A 600 12.73 6.95 23.89
C ILE A 600 13.27 5.65 23.28
N ASP A 601 13.58 4.65 24.10
CA ASP A 601 14.04 3.33 23.67
C ASP A 601 13.08 2.62 22.69
N ALA A 602 11.77 2.88 22.79
CA ALA A 602 10.82 2.32 21.82
C ALA A 602 10.97 2.97 20.44
N VAL A 603 11.23 4.29 20.41
CA VAL A 603 11.53 5.00 19.16
C VAL A 603 12.88 4.56 18.61
N GLU A 604 13.91 4.41 19.46
CA GLU A 604 15.23 3.91 19.06
C GLU A 604 15.14 2.54 18.38
N ARG A 605 14.40 1.59 18.98
CA ARG A 605 14.18 0.26 18.40
C ARG A 605 13.35 0.30 17.11
N GLY A 606 12.32 1.16 17.06
CA GLY A 606 11.45 1.27 15.88
C GLY A 606 12.11 1.97 14.70
N ALA A 607 12.99 2.94 14.95
CA ALA A 607 13.67 3.72 13.94
C ALA A 607 15.05 3.15 13.55
N GLY A 608 15.64 2.28 14.39
CA GLY A 608 17.03 1.87 14.23
C GLY A 608 18.02 3.01 14.50
N LEU A 609 17.64 3.94 15.39
CA LEU A 609 18.41 5.13 15.74
C LEU A 609 18.78 5.12 17.22
N THR A 610 19.77 5.91 17.58
CA THR A 610 20.17 6.15 18.97
C THR A 610 20.21 7.64 19.20
N PHE A 611 19.42 8.14 20.17
CA PHE A 611 19.34 9.55 20.48
C PHE A 611 20.27 9.89 21.65
N PHE A 612 20.81 11.12 21.62
CA PHE A 612 21.59 11.73 22.71
C PHE A 612 22.93 11.07 23.04
N ASN A 613 23.54 10.33 22.10
CA ASN A 613 24.83 9.66 22.33
C ASN A 613 25.97 10.62 22.73
N GLY A 614 25.90 11.89 22.29
CA GLY A 614 26.88 12.92 22.63
C GLY A 614 26.77 13.47 24.06
N MET A 615 25.74 13.09 24.83
CA MET A 615 25.52 13.62 26.19
C MET A 615 26.32 12.90 27.30
N GLY A 616 27.08 11.84 26.98
CA GLY A 616 27.90 11.11 27.97
C GLY A 616 27.08 10.54 29.16
N GLU A 617 27.64 10.57 30.37
CA GLU A 617 26.97 10.16 31.62
C GLU A 617 25.67 10.93 31.91
N GLY A 618 25.44 12.07 31.24
CA GLY A 618 24.23 12.90 31.36
C GLY A 618 22.94 12.25 30.86
N LYS A 619 22.99 11.14 30.08
CA LYS A 619 21.79 10.38 29.68
C LYS A 619 21.06 9.78 30.90
N ASN A 620 21.78 9.49 32.00
CA ASN A 620 21.21 8.93 33.22
C ASN A 620 20.44 9.95 34.08
N GLY A 621 20.67 11.26 33.86
CA GLY A 621 20.01 12.36 34.58
C GLY A 621 18.82 12.97 33.84
N LEU A 622 18.36 12.36 32.75
CA LEU A 622 17.35 12.92 31.87
C LEU A 622 15.98 12.90 32.56
N ARG A 623 15.42 14.10 32.80
CA ARG A 623 14.10 14.24 33.41
C ARG A 623 12.99 14.01 32.41
N ASP A 624 11.82 13.69 32.92
CA ASP A 624 10.62 13.51 32.11
C ASP A 624 9.96 14.86 31.84
N LEU A 625 10.01 15.32 30.59
CA LEU A 625 9.43 16.60 30.18
C LEU A 625 7.92 16.69 30.47
N CYS A 626 7.20 15.57 30.41
CA CYS A 626 5.75 15.57 30.65
C CYS A 626 5.39 15.68 32.13
N LYS A 627 6.32 15.43 33.05
CA LYS A 627 6.13 15.77 34.47
C LYS A 627 6.27 17.27 34.70
N ASP A 628 7.18 17.92 33.97
CA ASP A 628 7.46 19.35 34.13
C ASP A 628 6.40 20.24 33.46
N THR A 629 5.83 19.81 32.33
CA THR A 629 4.99 20.65 31.45
C THR A 629 3.55 20.16 31.30
N GLN A 630 3.20 19.03 31.92
CA GLN A 630 1.93 18.31 31.74
C GLN A 630 1.66 17.79 30.30
N CYS A 631 2.47 18.14 29.29
CA CYS A 631 2.32 17.69 27.89
C CYS A 631 0.91 17.84 27.29
N LYS A 632 0.17 18.89 27.66
CA LYS A 632 -1.18 19.14 27.16
C LYS A 632 -1.17 20.00 25.90
N ILE A 633 -1.91 19.57 24.87
CA ILE A 633 -2.24 20.39 23.71
C ILE A 633 -3.52 21.19 24.04
N VAL A 634 -3.43 22.52 24.03
CA VAL A 634 -4.61 23.39 24.21
C VAL A 634 -5.26 23.63 22.84
N LEU A 635 -6.26 22.80 22.50
CA LEU A 635 -6.95 22.84 21.19
C LEU A 635 -7.79 24.12 20.98
N SER A 636 -8.37 24.66 22.06
CA SER A 636 -9.23 25.86 22.00
C SER A 636 -8.50 27.08 21.42
N LYS A 637 -7.23 27.25 21.76
CA LYS A 637 -6.40 28.37 21.27
C LYS A 637 -5.98 28.19 19.82
N TYR A 638 -5.98 26.97 19.28
CA TYR A 638 -5.53 26.70 17.92
C TYR A 638 -6.60 27.04 16.87
N HIS A 639 -7.86 26.64 17.09
CA HIS A 639 -8.96 27.04 16.20
C HIS A 639 -9.17 28.56 16.20
N GLU A 640 -8.96 29.24 17.34
CA GLU A 640 -8.98 30.70 17.42
C GLU A 640 -7.79 31.35 16.70
N ALA A 641 -6.59 30.76 16.81
CA ALA A 641 -5.40 31.24 16.11
C ALA A 641 -5.49 31.04 14.59
N GLN A 642 -6.03 29.92 14.11
CA GLN A 642 -6.30 29.71 12.67
C GLN A 642 -7.35 30.69 12.14
N LYS A 643 -8.44 30.94 12.89
CA LYS A 643 -9.44 31.96 12.52
C LYS A 643 -8.84 33.37 12.40
N LYS A 644 -7.83 33.71 13.22
CA LYS A 644 -7.10 34.99 13.12
C LYS A 644 -6.04 35.02 12.01
N ALA A 645 -5.57 33.87 11.54
CA ALA A 645 -4.53 33.76 10.51
C ALA A 645 -5.06 33.72 9.07
N LEU A 646 -6.37 33.54 8.89
CA LEU A 646 -7.03 33.68 7.59
C LEU A 646 -7.30 35.18 7.33
N PRO A 647 -6.91 35.73 6.17
CA PRO A 647 -7.35 37.08 5.80
C PRO A 647 -8.87 37.08 5.70
N ALA A 648 -9.50 38.15 6.21
CA ALA A 648 -10.93 38.36 6.09
C ALA A 648 -11.36 38.32 4.61
N PRO A 649 -12.58 37.85 4.30
CA PRO A 649 -13.06 37.62 2.93
C PRO A 649 -13.03 38.86 2.05
#